data_AF-A0A964YKU0-F1
#
_entry.id   AF-A0A964YKU0-F1
#
_cell.length_a   1.000
_cell.length_b   1.000
_cell.length_c   1.000
_cell.angle_alpha   90.00
_cell.angle_beta   90.00
_cell.angle_gamma   90.00
#
_symmetry.space_group_name_H-M   'P 1'
#
loop_
_entity.id
_entity.type
_entity.pdbx_description
1 polymer ?
#
loop_
_entity_poly.entity_id
_entity_poly.type
_entity_poly.pdbx_seq_one_letter_code
_entity_poly.pdbx_strand_id
1 'polypeptide(L)'
;MPMGVWIPLIASVLQTSNVLCFGGTATVDVTAIGGTPNYTGTGTFTVAAGWNTFNVTDNYGCLDTISIFISQPTLLVASSTLVSPILCNGGTAVIDISATGGTPTYTGTGNLTVIAGTFTYTVTDANGCTANTTITINQPALLQAIATITSPIVCNGGTGTITVTGVGGTAPYAGTGSFVVPTGTYTYNVSDANGCQATVTTTITQPTVLSLSLTQINVNCNGFATGTINANPVGGQGPYTYLWSNGPTTQTVNGLIAGTYTVVVTDNLGCTVSGSATITQPAAPILLQETHVNVLCFGNNTGSIDVTVSGGTLPYTYLWSNGATTQDLSNLIAGTYSITVTDANGCISVMSIVVSQPALPLTVGYTVNNVSCFGLSDGTIDVTPLGGTGPFTYFWTTGQTSQDLNNVPPGTYIVAITDANNCVAAAQIVVTQPLAPLSGTITQNPISCYGYNDGQLTANGAGGTAPYSYVWSPTGQTGSIASLLGPGNYVVTITDANGCTAVTNDVLASPPPLIATFTVSDNVVCLPSTVTFTNSSIGTFNTVLWTFSNGTTYSSNQFTADFNNLGCVDVTMLITSSNGCTADTTINNAVCVVPGPTAAFSTVTPDIDFVTGELEFINNSQNYTGSIWQFGDGGSSILDNPIHTYPPYTIDSYNVTLVVYDANGCTDTVTGVVESNDVVRLTVPNAFTPNGDGLNDVFTPIISNSTQVKYYRFEVYNRWGQIVFESNKPGDGWDGKYKGKLAQFGTYTWKVSYDVTDQGTTNADGHVTLVK
;
A
#
# COMPACT_ATOMS: atom_id res chain seq x y z
N MET A 1 -197.65 136.33 38.54
CA MET A 1 -197.86 134.87 38.40
C MET A 1 -198.01 134.57 36.91
N PRO A 2 -197.53 133.44 36.32
CA PRO A 2 -196.97 132.21 36.92
C PRO A 2 -195.61 131.69 36.33
N MET A 3 -194.99 130.75 37.08
CA MET A 3 -194.11 129.58 36.79
C MET A 3 -193.02 129.55 35.67
N GLY A 4 -191.80 129.11 36.04
CA GLY A 4 -190.65 128.82 35.16
C GLY A 4 -190.36 127.31 34.93
N VAL A 5 -189.31 127.02 34.15
CA VAL A 5 -188.78 125.68 33.82
C VAL A 5 -187.24 125.68 33.94
N TRP A 6 -186.65 124.67 34.60
CA TRP A 6 -185.20 124.44 34.78
C TRP A 6 -184.71 123.21 33.96
N ILE A 7 -183.47 123.21 33.43
CA ILE A 7 -182.84 122.11 32.65
C ILE A 7 -181.65 121.49 33.43
N PRO A 8 -181.49 120.14 33.52
CA PRO A 8 -180.38 119.47 34.21
C PRO A 8 -179.06 119.39 33.41
N LEU A 9 -177.91 119.15 34.09
CA LEU A 9 -176.55 118.98 33.53
C LEU A 9 -176.32 117.57 32.93
N ILE A 10 -175.66 117.45 31.77
CA ILE A 10 -175.33 116.18 31.09
C ILE A 10 -173.88 116.18 30.53
N ALA A 11 -173.11 115.10 30.75
CA ALA A 11 -171.74 114.87 30.27
C ALA A 11 -171.63 113.75 29.19
N SER A 12 -170.61 113.79 28.33
CA SER A 12 -170.35 112.81 27.26
C SER A 12 -168.84 112.57 27.03
N VAL A 13 -168.45 111.38 26.54
CA VAL A 13 -167.04 110.98 26.26
C VAL A 13 -166.87 110.20 24.94
N LEU A 14 -165.76 110.36 24.22
CA LEU A 14 -165.44 109.70 22.93
C LEU A 14 -163.95 109.27 22.82
N GLN A 15 -163.64 108.08 22.26
CA GLN A 15 -162.26 107.61 22.00
C GLN A 15 -161.70 108.11 20.67
N THR A 16 -160.42 108.47 20.65
CA THR A 16 -159.72 109.07 19.50
C THR A 16 -158.46 108.30 19.02
N SER A 17 -157.99 107.23 19.70
CA SER A 17 -156.88 106.36 19.22
C SER A 17 -156.92 104.91 19.76
N ASN A 18 -156.18 103.94 19.16
CA ASN A 18 -156.13 102.51 19.53
C ASN A 18 -154.78 102.06 20.12
N VAL A 19 -154.73 100.92 20.82
CA VAL A 19 -153.52 100.28 21.36
C VAL A 19 -152.87 99.32 20.34
N LEU A 20 -151.56 99.47 20.06
CA LEU A 20 -150.84 98.73 18.99
C LEU A 20 -150.04 97.49 19.43
N CYS A 21 -149.45 97.47 20.63
CA CYS A 21 -148.80 96.28 21.23
C CYS A 21 -149.47 95.96 22.58
N PHE A 22 -149.42 94.69 22.99
CA PHE A 22 -149.93 94.27 24.32
C PHE A 22 -149.27 95.11 25.43
N GLY A 23 -150.05 95.91 26.16
CA GLY A 23 -149.64 96.80 27.24
C GLY A 23 -149.63 98.31 26.94
N GLY A 24 -150.10 98.78 25.78
CA GLY A 24 -150.11 100.20 25.39
C GLY A 24 -151.33 101.04 25.85
N THR A 25 -151.42 102.30 25.39
CA THR A 25 -152.47 103.28 25.78
C THR A 25 -153.22 103.87 24.57
N ALA A 26 -154.41 104.44 24.81
CA ALA A 26 -155.30 105.11 23.86
C ALA A 26 -155.68 106.53 24.38
N THR A 27 -156.40 107.33 23.58
CA THR A 27 -156.79 108.72 23.93
C THR A 27 -158.31 108.91 23.84
N VAL A 28 -158.92 109.72 24.71
CA VAL A 28 -160.38 109.98 24.81
C VAL A 28 -160.70 111.46 25.14
N ASP A 29 -161.85 112.00 24.73
CA ASP A 29 -162.31 113.38 24.92
C ASP A 29 -163.65 113.46 25.68
N VAL A 30 -163.79 114.36 26.67
CA VAL A 30 -164.98 114.52 27.55
C VAL A 30 -165.59 115.94 27.48
N THR A 31 -166.91 116.09 27.30
CA THR A 31 -167.64 117.39 27.18
C THR A 31 -169.00 117.42 27.93
N ALA A 32 -169.62 118.59 28.18
CA ALA A 32 -170.91 118.71 28.89
C ALA A 32 -171.82 119.91 28.48
N ILE A 33 -173.15 119.79 28.69
CA ILE A 33 -174.22 120.80 28.42
C ILE A 33 -175.33 120.82 29.50
N GLY A 34 -175.99 121.97 29.73
CA GLY A 34 -177.07 122.15 30.73
C GLY A 34 -176.58 122.58 32.14
N GLY A 35 -177.47 123.05 33.04
CA GLY A 35 -177.06 123.61 34.35
C GLY A 35 -176.59 125.08 34.28
N THR A 36 -175.87 125.56 35.31
CA THR A 36 -175.40 126.96 35.34
C THR A 36 -173.93 127.09 34.92
N PRO A 37 -173.60 127.95 33.95
CA PRO A 37 -172.24 128.05 33.40
C PRO A 37 -171.15 128.44 34.41
N ASN A 38 -170.38 127.44 34.84
CA ASN A 38 -169.00 127.10 34.46
C ASN A 38 -168.86 125.59 34.79
N TYR A 39 -168.26 124.76 33.90
CA TYR A 39 -168.16 123.30 34.11
C TYR A 39 -166.72 122.84 34.43
N THR A 40 -166.55 121.96 35.42
CA THR A 40 -165.28 121.30 35.74
C THR A 40 -165.35 119.81 35.42
N GLY A 41 -164.30 119.24 34.80
CA GLY A 41 -164.25 117.81 34.44
C GLY A 41 -164.31 117.47 32.94
N THR A 42 -164.17 118.46 32.05
CA THR A 42 -164.17 118.30 30.58
C THR A 42 -162.75 118.49 30.00
N GLY A 43 -162.42 117.80 28.88
CA GLY A 43 -161.11 117.83 28.22
C GLY A 43 -160.66 116.49 27.61
N THR A 44 -159.45 116.46 27.05
CA THR A 44 -158.81 115.27 26.47
C THR A 44 -157.97 114.52 27.50
N PHE A 45 -158.04 113.18 27.51
CA PHE A 45 -157.33 112.29 28.44
C PHE A 45 -156.68 111.11 27.71
N THR A 46 -155.50 110.71 28.16
CA THR A 46 -154.85 109.45 27.74
C THR A 46 -155.17 108.36 28.74
N VAL A 47 -155.59 107.20 28.25
CA VAL A 47 -156.15 106.10 29.04
C VAL A 47 -155.53 104.77 28.65
N ALA A 48 -155.36 103.87 29.63
CA ALA A 48 -154.93 102.51 29.37
C ALA A 48 -156.06 101.66 28.77
N ALA A 49 -155.70 100.53 28.15
CA ALA A 49 -156.66 99.48 27.81
C ALA A 49 -157.47 99.08 29.06
N GLY A 50 -158.81 99.07 28.97
CA GLY A 50 -159.72 98.88 30.11
C GLY A 50 -160.81 99.95 30.22
N TRP A 51 -161.58 99.93 31.31
CA TRP A 51 -162.64 100.91 31.63
C TRP A 51 -162.05 102.18 32.22
N ASN A 52 -162.52 103.34 31.76
CA ASN A 52 -162.12 104.68 32.23
C ASN A 52 -163.37 105.55 32.47
N THR A 53 -163.42 106.30 33.59
CA THR A 53 -164.61 107.07 34.06
C THR A 53 -164.27 108.54 34.36
N PHE A 54 -165.19 109.46 34.04
CA PHE A 54 -165.02 110.91 34.15
C PHE A 54 -166.26 111.57 34.81
N ASN A 55 -166.04 112.48 35.76
CA ASN A 55 -167.08 113.22 36.49
C ASN A 55 -167.09 114.71 36.08
N VAL A 56 -168.26 115.29 35.80
CA VAL A 56 -168.43 116.69 35.39
C VAL A 56 -169.42 117.43 36.30
N THR A 57 -169.07 118.63 36.78
CA THR A 57 -169.87 119.41 37.76
C THR A 57 -170.12 120.84 37.30
N ASP A 58 -171.28 121.43 37.63
CA ASP A 58 -171.61 122.84 37.37
C ASP A 58 -171.32 123.80 38.56
N ASN A 59 -171.46 125.12 38.34
CA ASN A 59 -171.06 126.16 39.29
C ASN A 59 -171.92 126.24 40.57
N TYR A 60 -173.06 125.53 40.64
CA TYR A 60 -173.89 125.42 41.85
C TYR A 60 -173.88 124.00 42.44
N GLY A 61 -173.01 123.11 41.93
CA GLY A 61 -172.73 121.81 42.53
C GLY A 61 -173.55 120.64 42.00
N CYS A 62 -174.25 120.77 40.87
CA CYS A 62 -174.88 119.63 40.20
C CYS A 62 -173.81 118.79 39.46
N LEU A 63 -173.87 117.45 39.55
CA LEU A 63 -172.87 116.50 39.05
C LEU A 63 -173.46 115.51 38.03
N ASP A 64 -172.73 115.19 36.95
CA ASP A 64 -172.99 114.07 36.04
C ASP A 64 -171.71 113.26 35.72
N THR A 65 -171.83 111.96 35.42
CA THR A 65 -170.70 111.01 35.26
C THR A 65 -170.81 110.18 33.97
N ILE A 66 -169.69 110.01 33.24
CA ILE A 66 -169.63 109.20 31.99
C ILE A 66 -168.39 108.27 31.95
N SER A 67 -168.46 107.14 31.22
CA SER A 67 -167.35 106.15 31.12
C SER A 67 -167.18 105.55 29.71
N ILE A 68 -165.97 105.04 29.38
CA ILE A 68 -165.61 104.37 28.10
C ILE A 68 -164.62 103.20 28.29
N PHE A 69 -164.62 102.20 27.39
CA PHE A 69 -163.73 101.02 27.43
C PHE A 69 -162.79 100.93 26.20
N ILE A 70 -161.51 100.56 26.42
CA ILE A 70 -160.44 100.47 25.40
C ILE A 70 -159.85 99.04 25.30
N SER A 71 -159.61 98.48 24.10
CA SER A 71 -159.06 97.10 23.86
C SER A 71 -157.60 97.05 23.34
N GLN A 72 -156.91 95.87 23.41
CA GLN A 72 -155.50 95.64 22.97
C GLN A 72 -155.20 94.21 22.39
N PRO A 73 -154.14 93.99 21.56
CA PRO A 73 -153.75 92.69 20.95
C PRO A 73 -152.94 91.74 21.88
N THR A 74 -152.73 90.44 21.53
CA THR A 74 -152.03 89.41 22.36
C THR A 74 -150.50 89.41 22.25
N LEU A 75 -149.79 88.76 23.18
CA LEU A 75 -148.30 88.72 23.28
C LEU A 75 -147.63 87.83 22.19
N LEU A 76 -146.51 88.27 21.61
CA LEU A 76 -145.68 87.53 20.61
C LEU A 76 -144.66 86.57 21.27
N VAL A 77 -144.49 85.35 20.74
CA VAL A 77 -143.55 84.30 21.22
C VAL A 77 -142.79 83.65 20.07
N ALA A 78 -141.46 83.46 20.21
CA ALA A 78 -140.58 82.79 19.24
C ALA A 78 -140.03 81.44 19.77
N SER A 79 -139.82 80.45 18.89
CA SER A 79 -139.29 79.11 19.21
C SER A 79 -138.26 78.62 18.19
N SER A 80 -137.24 77.87 18.65
CA SER A 80 -136.22 77.23 17.82
C SER A 80 -136.08 75.73 18.11
N THR A 81 -135.97 74.88 17.08
CA THR A 81 -135.80 73.42 17.22
C THR A 81 -134.68 72.87 16.33
N LEU A 82 -134.04 71.79 16.77
CA LEU A 82 -133.01 71.09 15.99
C LEU A 82 -133.66 70.04 15.08
N VAL A 83 -133.38 70.13 13.78
CA VAL A 83 -133.94 69.23 12.76
C VAL A 83 -132.93 68.14 12.37
N SER A 84 -131.64 68.50 12.23
CA SER A 84 -130.58 67.56 11.88
C SER A 84 -129.27 67.89 12.62
N PRO A 85 -128.65 66.93 13.35
CA PRO A 85 -127.43 67.16 14.11
C PRO A 85 -126.16 67.13 13.23
N ILE A 86 -125.04 67.59 13.78
CA ILE A 86 -123.71 67.48 13.15
C ILE A 86 -123.18 66.04 13.33
N LEU A 87 -122.93 65.34 12.23
CA LEU A 87 -122.43 63.96 12.23
C LEU A 87 -120.90 63.83 12.24
N CYS A 88 -120.18 64.82 11.68
CA CYS A 88 -118.72 64.88 11.66
C CYS A 88 -118.21 66.19 12.25
N ASN A 89 -117.08 66.15 12.95
CA ASN A 89 -116.44 67.37 13.47
C ASN A 89 -116.22 68.39 12.33
N GLY A 90 -116.74 69.62 12.48
CA GLY A 90 -116.69 70.65 11.45
C GLY A 90 -117.86 70.65 10.44
N GLY A 91 -118.85 69.76 10.60
CA GLY A 91 -120.06 69.72 9.78
C GLY A 91 -121.13 70.75 10.19
N THR A 92 -122.29 70.68 9.54
CA THR A 92 -123.41 71.60 9.77
C THR A 92 -124.65 70.88 10.31
N ALA A 93 -125.39 71.54 11.21
CA ALA A 93 -126.74 71.17 11.64
C ALA A 93 -127.80 72.02 10.93
N VAL A 94 -129.04 71.55 10.92
CA VAL A 94 -130.21 72.33 10.46
C VAL A 94 -131.14 72.57 11.63
N ILE A 95 -131.53 73.83 11.85
CA ILE A 95 -132.49 74.25 12.87
C ILE A 95 -133.72 74.89 12.21
N ASP A 96 -134.83 74.98 12.92
CA ASP A 96 -136.06 75.66 12.47
C ASP A 96 -136.50 76.74 13.48
N ILE A 97 -136.82 77.94 13.00
CA ILE A 97 -137.28 79.08 13.82
C ILE A 97 -138.74 79.41 13.48
N SER A 98 -139.61 79.49 14.50
CA SER A 98 -141.06 79.71 14.35
C SER A 98 -141.60 80.72 15.39
N ALA A 99 -142.80 81.27 15.18
CA ALA A 99 -143.43 82.21 16.12
C ALA A 99 -144.98 82.13 16.15
N THR A 100 -145.58 82.57 17.28
CA THR A 100 -147.04 82.64 17.53
C THR A 100 -147.42 83.87 18.38
N GLY A 101 -148.66 84.38 18.26
CA GLY A 101 -149.15 85.57 19.00
C GLY A 101 -148.74 86.92 18.37
N GLY A 102 -149.21 88.06 18.89
CA GLY A 102 -148.99 89.36 18.25
C GLY A 102 -149.88 89.59 17.02
N THR A 103 -149.47 90.49 16.12
CA THR A 103 -150.21 90.81 14.88
C THR A 103 -149.48 90.26 13.66
N PRO A 104 -150.01 89.22 12.97
CA PRO A 104 -149.38 88.68 11.76
C PRO A 104 -149.24 89.74 10.66
N THR A 105 -148.22 89.70 9.79
CA THR A 105 -147.19 88.66 9.52
C THR A 105 -145.90 88.78 10.36
N TYR A 106 -145.10 87.69 10.42
CA TYR A 106 -143.82 87.64 11.17
C TYR A 106 -142.58 87.66 10.25
N THR A 107 -141.51 88.32 10.69
CA THR A 107 -140.17 88.27 10.07
C THR A 107 -139.16 87.61 11.00
N GLY A 108 -138.30 86.74 10.49
CA GLY A 108 -137.27 86.04 11.28
C GLY A 108 -137.51 84.53 11.51
N THR A 109 -138.41 83.89 10.75
CA THR A 109 -138.75 82.45 10.85
C THR A 109 -138.26 81.64 9.64
N GLY A 110 -138.03 80.34 9.81
CA GLY A 110 -137.64 79.39 8.76
C GLY A 110 -136.48 78.47 9.16
N ASN A 111 -136.12 77.55 8.26
CA ASN A 111 -134.98 76.66 8.46
C ASN A 111 -133.64 77.37 8.21
N LEU A 112 -132.69 77.18 9.13
CA LEU A 112 -131.34 77.74 9.05
C LEU A 112 -130.31 76.63 9.22
N THR A 113 -129.25 76.70 8.42
CA THR A 113 -128.08 75.82 8.55
C THR A 113 -127.05 76.51 9.43
N VAL A 114 -126.60 75.82 10.48
CA VAL A 114 -125.68 76.35 11.49
C VAL A 114 -124.53 75.38 11.75
N ILE A 115 -123.42 75.90 12.26
CA ILE A 115 -122.30 75.09 12.78
C ILE A 115 -122.49 74.84 14.29
N ALA A 116 -121.58 74.08 14.91
CA ALA A 116 -121.61 73.90 16.36
C ALA A 116 -121.46 75.26 17.08
N GLY A 117 -122.27 75.49 18.11
CA GLY A 117 -122.34 76.78 18.81
C GLY A 117 -123.74 77.08 19.36
N THR A 118 -123.87 78.20 20.06
CA THR A 118 -125.15 78.69 20.61
C THR A 118 -125.60 79.92 19.82
N PHE A 119 -126.85 79.89 19.32
CA PHE A 119 -127.40 80.93 18.47
C PHE A 119 -128.71 81.47 19.04
N THR A 120 -128.88 82.80 19.01
CA THR A 120 -130.12 83.50 19.42
C THR A 120 -130.76 84.17 18.21
N TYR A 121 -132.07 83.97 18.03
CA TYR A 121 -132.86 84.49 16.91
C TYR A 121 -134.01 85.37 17.39
N THR A 122 -134.25 86.48 16.69
CA THR A 122 -135.32 87.44 16.98
C THR A 122 -136.41 87.36 15.91
N VAL A 123 -137.67 87.28 16.33
CA VAL A 123 -138.85 87.36 15.46
C VAL A 123 -139.63 88.64 15.76
N THR A 124 -140.10 89.33 14.72
CA THR A 124 -140.85 90.60 14.82
C THR A 124 -142.21 90.47 14.13
N ASP A 125 -143.26 91.06 14.70
CA ASP A 125 -144.61 91.10 14.13
C ASP A 125 -144.89 92.36 13.28
N ALA A 126 -146.06 92.45 12.65
CA ALA A 126 -146.40 93.53 11.71
C ALA A 126 -146.54 94.93 12.36
N ASN A 127 -146.73 94.99 13.67
CA ASN A 127 -146.81 96.25 14.43
C ASN A 127 -145.49 96.62 15.13
N GLY A 128 -144.42 95.85 14.87
CA GLY A 128 -143.09 96.13 15.38
C GLY A 128 -142.82 95.57 16.79
N CYS A 129 -143.66 94.68 17.32
CA CYS A 129 -143.40 94.00 18.58
C CYS A 129 -142.43 92.80 18.33
N THR A 130 -141.48 92.52 19.25
CA THR A 130 -140.38 91.53 19.05
C THR A 130 -140.30 90.44 20.12
N ALA A 131 -139.87 89.22 19.76
CA ALA A 131 -139.59 88.10 20.67
C ALA A 131 -138.33 87.29 20.27
N ASN A 132 -137.60 86.71 21.24
CA ASN A 132 -136.34 85.98 20.99
C ASN A 132 -136.42 84.49 21.37
N THR A 133 -135.58 83.65 20.73
CA THR A 133 -135.37 82.23 21.06
C THR A 133 -133.90 81.83 20.91
N THR A 134 -133.41 80.79 21.61
CA THR A 134 -131.99 80.38 21.60
C THR A 134 -131.83 78.86 21.52
N ILE A 135 -130.87 78.36 20.74
CA ILE A 135 -130.54 76.93 20.59
C ILE A 135 -129.03 76.68 20.60
N THR A 136 -128.58 75.56 21.18
CA THR A 136 -127.17 75.12 21.22
C THR A 136 -126.96 73.84 20.43
N ILE A 137 -125.95 73.82 19.56
CA ILE A 137 -125.59 72.70 18.68
C ILE A 137 -124.20 72.15 19.08
N ASN A 138 -124.12 70.85 19.35
CA ASN A 138 -122.87 70.14 19.66
C ASN A 138 -122.36 69.32 18.45
N GLN A 139 -121.06 69.02 18.42
CA GLN A 139 -120.43 68.16 17.40
C GLN A 139 -119.48 67.11 18.02
N PRO A 140 -119.23 65.96 17.35
CA PRO A 140 -118.32 64.93 17.85
C PRO A 140 -116.84 65.35 17.81
N ALA A 141 -115.96 64.62 18.52
CA ALA A 141 -114.51 64.83 18.49
C ALA A 141 -113.90 64.47 17.13
N LEU A 142 -112.77 65.08 16.75
CA LEU A 142 -112.08 64.80 15.48
C LEU A 142 -111.58 63.35 15.43
N LEU A 143 -111.89 62.64 14.34
CA LEU A 143 -111.34 61.30 14.06
C LEU A 143 -109.86 61.40 13.69
N GLN A 144 -109.02 60.56 14.31
CA GLN A 144 -107.59 60.43 14.03
C GLN A 144 -107.23 58.97 13.74
N ALA A 145 -106.42 58.76 12.72
CA ALA A 145 -105.83 57.46 12.39
C ALA A 145 -104.37 57.42 12.89
N ILE A 146 -103.97 56.34 13.54
CA ILE A 146 -102.61 56.14 14.06
C ILE A 146 -102.03 54.87 13.44
N ALA A 147 -100.83 54.94 12.88
CA ALA A 147 -100.11 53.79 12.34
C ALA A 147 -98.77 53.60 13.05
N THR A 148 -98.57 52.42 13.65
CA THR A 148 -97.36 52.08 14.43
C THR A 148 -96.70 50.84 13.85
N ILE A 149 -95.38 50.88 13.65
CA ILE A 149 -94.61 49.69 13.26
C ILE A 149 -94.47 48.78 14.48
N THR A 150 -95.12 47.62 14.45
CA THR A 150 -95.09 46.64 15.55
C THR A 150 -94.05 45.54 15.33
N SER A 151 -93.61 45.34 14.08
CA SER A 151 -92.48 44.47 13.74
C SER A 151 -91.69 45.09 12.57
N PRO A 152 -90.43 45.51 12.76
CA PRO A 152 -89.60 46.03 11.67
C PRO A 152 -89.19 44.92 10.68
N ILE A 153 -88.77 45.30 9.47
CA ILE A 153 -88.17 44.36 8.51
C ILE A 153 -86.77 43.98 9.01
N VAL A 154 -86.54 42.69 9.23
CA VAL A 154 -85.31 42.15 9.83
C VAL A 154 -84.25 41.82 8.77
N CYS A 155 -84.66 41.33 7.59
CA CYS A 155 -83.77 41.02 6.46
C CYS A 155 -84.19 41.79 5.20
N ASN A 156 -83.21 42.14 4.37
CA ASN A 156 -83.45 42.76 3.06
C ASN A 156 -84.39 41.86 2.22
N GLY A 157 -85.51 42.41 1.74
CA GLY A 157 -86.54 41.65 1.00
C GLY A 157 -87.58 40.93 1.88
N GLY A 158 -87.48 41.06 3.21
CA GLY A 158 -88.49 40.56 4.16
C GLY A 158 -89.71 41.49 4.27
N THR A 159 -90.63 41.12 5.17
CA THR A 159 -91.82 41.91 5.51
C THR A 159 -91.79 42.35 6.98
N GLY A 160 -92.46 43.47 7.26
CA GLY A 160 -92.72 43.95 8.62
C GLY A 160 -94.21 44.17 8.83
N THR A 161 -94.60 44.52 10.05
CA THR A 161 -96.00 44.67 10.43
C THR A 161 -96.29 46.11 10.87
N ILE A 162 -97.28 46.73 10.25
CA ILE A 162 -97.84 48.02 10.65
C ILE A 162 -99.21 47.78 11.28
N THR A 163 -99.43 48.27 12.50
CA THR A 163 -100.72 48.22 13.18
C THR A 163 -101.38 49.59 13.12
N VAL A 164 -102.61 49.65 12.61
CA VAL A 164 -103.41 50.86 12.42
C VAL A 164 -104.59 50.87 13.38
N THR A 165 -104.77 51.97 14.11
CA THR A 165 -105.88 52.17 15.07
C THR A 165 -106.58 53.52 14.83
N GLY A 166 -107.84 53.62 15.24
CA GLY A 166 -108.64 54.85 15.19
C GLY A 166 -108.94 55.40 16.60
N VAL A 167 -108.90 56.72 16.78
CA VAL A 167 -109.23 57.42 18.03
C VAL A 167 -110.04 58.69 17.70
N GLY A 168 -111.08 59.03 18.48
CA GLY A 168 -111.99 60.15 18.19
C GLY A 168 -113.11 59.77 17.21
N GLY A 169 -113.99 60.71 16.82
CA GLY A 169 -115.18 60.38 16.01
C GLY A 169 -116.19 59.48 16.75
N THR A 170 -116.98 58.71 15.99
CA THR A 170 -118.01 57.79 16.51
C THR A 170 -117.68 56.34 16.14
N ALA A 171 -117.30 55.52 17.13
CA ALA A 171 -117.03 54.09 16.93
C ALA A 171 -118.29 53.31 16.45
N PRO A 172 -118.15 52.16 15.76
CA PRO A 172 -116.91 51.44 15.39
C PRO A 172 -116.12 52.07 14.23
N TYR A 173 -114.83 51.72 14.13
CA TYR A 173 -113.93 52.16 13.05
C TYR A 173 -113.73 51.06 12.00
N ALA A 174 -113.73 51.44 10.73
CA ALA A 174 -113.31 50.60 9.61
C ALA A 174 -111.92 51.03 9.12
N GLY A 175 -111.13 50.10 8.58
CA GLY A 175 -109.76 50.38 8.13
C GLY A 175 -108.66 50.21 9.18
N THR A 176 -108.99 49.70 10.37
CA THR A 176 -108.03 49.37 11.45
C THR A 176 -107.60 47.90 11.40
N GLY A 177 -106.38 47.57 11.84
CA GLY A 177 -105.85 46.21 11.85
C GLY A 177 -104.32 46.13 11.80
N SER A 178 -103.78 44.91 11.71
CA SER A 178 -102.35 44.68 11.48
C SER A 178 -102.11 44.25 10.04
N PHE A 179 -101.19 44.94 9.36
CA PHE A 179 -100.88 44.76 7.94
C PHE A 179 -99.42 44.34 7.79
N VAL A 180 -99.21 43.19 7.15
CA VAL A 180 -97.87 42.69 6.82
C VAL A 180 -97.48 43.24 5.45
N VAL A 181 -96.38 43.99 5.39
CA VAL A 181 -95.99 44.75 4.20
C VAL A 181 -94.47 44.69 3.95
N PRO A 182 -94.01 44.75 2.68
CA PRO A 182 -92.60 44.94 2.34
C PRO A 182 -92.14 46.39 2.62
N THR A 183 -90.88 46.73 2.27
CA THR A 183 -90.40 48.11 2.42
C THR A 183 -91.20 49.09 1.56
N GLY A 184 -91.56 50.24 2.12
CA GLY A 184 -92.34 51.23 1.42
C GLY A 184 -93.05 52.21 2.34
N THR A 185 -93.80 53.12 1.72
CA THR A 185 -94.65 54.10 2.41
C THR A 185 -96.10 53.70 2.20
N TYR A 186 -96.83 53.48 3.28
CA TYR A 186 -98.22 52.99 3.27
C TYR A 186 -99.15 54.03 3.85
N THR A 187 -100.25 54.30 3.15
CA THR A 187 -101.32 55.20 3.57
C THR A 187 -102.58 54.40 3.87
N TYR A 188 -103.10 54.54 5.08
CA TYR A 188 -104.31 53.88 5.54
C TYR A 188 -105.42 54.90 5.74
N ASN A 189 -106.63 54.55 5.31
CA ASN A 189 -107.83 55.34 5.52
C ASN A 189 -108.67 54.68 6.60
N VAL A 190 -108.96 55.41 7.67
CA VAL A 190 -109.82 54.97 8.77
C VAL A 190 -111.11 55.78 8.70
N SER A 191 -112.26 55.09 8.67
CA SER A 191 -113.56 55.73 8.73
C SER A 191 -114.30 55.35 10.01
N ASP A 192 -115.06 56.29 10.57
CA ASP A 192 -115.94 56.03 11.71
C ASP A 192 -117.36 55.59 11.26
N ALA A 193 -118.24 55.30 12.22
CA ALA A 193 -119.59 54.80 11.96
C ALA A 193 -120.51 55.80 11.23
N ASN A 194 -120.19 57.09 11.28
CA ASN A 194 -120.94 58.17 10.62
C ASN A 194 -120.34 58.55 9.26
N GLY A 195 -119.30 57.84 8.80
CA GLY A 195 -118.66 58.06 7.51
C GLY A 195 -117.60 59.18 7.52
N CYS A 196 -117.20 59.68 8.70
CA CYS A 196 -116.09 60.61 8.81
C CYS A 196 -114.77 59.87 8.55
N GLN A 197 -113.82 60.50 7.84
CA GLN A 197 -112.59 59.84 7.39
C GLN A 197 -111.34 60.54 7.92
N ALA A 198 -110.33 59.74 8.28
CA ALA A 198 -109.00 60.20 8.64
C ALA A 198 -107.95 59.29 7.98
N THR A 199 -106.88 59.89 7.46
CA THR A 199 -105.77 59.16 6.83
C THR A 199 -104.50 59.24 7.66
N VAL A 200 -103.70 58.19 7.63
CA VAL A 200 -102.35 58.16 8.23
C VAL A 200 -101.38 57.49 7.28
N THR A 201 -100.18 58.04 7.18
CA THR A 201 -99.10 57.50 6.36
C THR A 201 -97.92 57.13 7.25
N THR A 202 -97.32 55.96 7.03
CA THR A 202 -96.09 55.52 7.71
C THR A 202 -95.13 54.84 6.74
N THR A 203 -93.83 54.95 6.97
CA THR A 203 -92.78 54.37 6.12
C THR A 203 -92.03 53.30 6.88
N ILE A 204 -91.91 52.11 6.27
CA ILE A 204 -91.12 51.00 6.80
C ILE A 204 -89.89 50.75 5.91
N THR A 205 -88.71 50.88 6.51
CA THR A 205 -87.41 50.69 5.84
C THR A 205 -86.88 49.28 6.08
N GLN A 206 -86.03 48.78 5.18
CA GLN A 206 -85.32 47.51 5.36
C GLN A 206 -83.79 47.71 5.45
N PRO A 207 -83.05 46.77 6.08
CA PRO A 207 -81.58 46.82 6.12
C PRO A 207 -80.93 46.69 4.73
N THR A 208 -79.66 47.11 4.62
CA THR A 208 -78.84 46.90 3.41
C THR A 208 -78.65 45.41 3.13
N VAL A 209 -78.64 45.02 1.86
CA VAL A 209 -78.48 43.61 1.44
C VAL A 209 -77.20 43.01 2.02
N LEU A 210 -77.30 41.87 2.68
CA LEU A 210 -76.14 41.10 3.12
C LEU A 210 -75.53 40.41 1.90
N SER A 211 -74.30 40.79 1.56
CA SER A 211 -73.53 40.27 0.44
C SER A 211 -72.20 39.71 0.93
N LEU A 212 -71.63 38.76 0.20
CA LEU A 212 -70.41 38.07 0.58
C LEU A 212 -69.44 38.02 -0.59
N SER A 213 -68.21 38.44 -0.34
CA SER A 213 -67.08 38.21 -1.25
C SER A 213 -66.03 37.33 -0.56
N LEU A 214 -65.40 36.44 -1.31
CA LEU A 214 -64.37 35.54 -0.82
C LEU A 214 -63.04 35.86 -1.51
N THR A 215 -61.97 35.95 -0.73
CA THR A 215 -60.59 36.06 -1.23
C THR A 215 -59.81 34.83 -0.80
N GLN A 216 -59.00 34.27 -1.69
CA GLN A 216 -58.30 33.00 -1.43
C GLN A 216 -56.84 33.03 -1.85
N ILE A 217 -56.04 32.19 -1.19
CA ILE A 217 -54.67 31.84 -1.58
C ILE A 217 -54.66 30.34 -1.81
N ASN A 218 -54.23 29.92 -3.00
CA ASN A 218 -54.16 28.51 -3.39
C ASN A 218 -53.00 27.79 -2.70
N VAL A 219 -53.01 26.47 -2.71
CA VAL A 219 -51.91 25.66 -2.19
C VAL A 219 -50.71 25.78 -3.13
N ASN A 220 -49.53 26.01 -2.55
CA ASN A 220 -48.29 26.22 -3.31
C ASN A 220 -47.72 24.89 -3.86
N CYS A 221 -47.82 23.81 -3.09
CA CYS A 221 -47.24 22.50 -3.39
C CYS A 221 -48.29 21.39 -3.41
N ASN A 222 -48.26 20.52 -4.41
CA ASN A 222 -49.22 19.41 -4.52
C ASN A 222 -49.24 18.57 -3.23
N GLY A 223 -50.43 18.37 -2.65
CA GLY A 223 -50.64 17.57 -1.44
C GLY A 223 -50.46 18.32 -0.12
N PHE A 224 -50.08 19.60 -0.14
CA PHE A 224 -49.91 20.41 1.07
C PHE A 224 -51.22 21.12 1.46
N ALA A 225 -51.29 21.52 2.72
CA ALA A 225 -52.43 22.24 3.29
C ALA A 225 -52.06 23.69 3.60
N THR A 226 -51.65 24.47 2.59
CA THR A 226 -51.24 25.89 2.77
C THR A 226 -52.27 26.89 2.29
N GLY A 227 -53.39 26.43 1.73
CA GLY A 227 -54.42 27.32 1.21
C GLY A 227 -55.13 28.09 2.32
N THR A 228 -55.66 29.27 1.98
CA THR A 228 -56.41 30.13 2.90
C THR A 228 -57.62 30.72 2.19
N ILE A 229 -58.76 30.84 2.88
CA ILE A 229 -59.92 31.60 2.38
C ILE A 229 -60.32 32.61 3.46
N ASN A 230 -60.59 33.84 3.04
CA ASN A 230 -61.11 34.90 3.89
C ASN A 230 -62.49 35.36 3.40
N ALA A 231 -63.48 35.34 4.28
CA ALA A 231 -64.86 35.77 4.01
C ALA A 231 -65.05 37.25 4.35
N ASN A 232 -65.48 38.07 3.39
CA ASN A 232 -65.66 39.51 3.57
C ASN A 232 -67.15 39.89 3.37
N PRO A 233 -67.98 39.76 4.42
CA PRO A 233 -69.39 40.17 4.34
C PRO A 233 -69.54 41.70 4.34
N VAL A 234 -70.49 42.20 3.56
CA VAL A 234 -70.87 43.63 3.48
C VAL A 234 -72.39 43.75 3.50
N GLY A 235 -72.93 44.69 4.28
CA GLY A 235 -74.38 44.84 4.52
C GLY A 235 -74.90 43.92 5.62
N GLY A 236 -76.23 43.81 5.81
CA GLY A 236 -76.80 43.21 7.03
C GLY A 236 -76.46 43.99 8.31
N GLN A 237 -76.58 43.34 9.48
CA GLN A 237 -76.18 43.93 10.77
C GLN A 237 -75.19 43.04 11.54
N GLY A 238 -73.97 43.55 11.77
CA GLY A 238 -72.97 42.87 12.58
C GLY A 238 -73.34 42.78 14.07
N PRO A 239 -72.67 41.91 14.86
CA PRO A 239 -71.59 41.00 14.48
C PRO A 239 -72.04 39.84 13.59
N TYR A 240 -71.13 39.32 12.76
CA TYR A 240 -71.39 38.17 11.88
C TYR A 240 -70.86 36.88 12.50
N THR A 241 -71.55 35.78 12.23
CA THR A 241 -71.10 34.41 12.54
C THR A 241 -70.83 33.65 11.25
N TYR A 242 -69.87 32.74 11.27
CA TYR A 242 -69.42 31.98 10.11
C TYR A 242 -69.62 30.50 10.39
N LEU A 243 -70.01 29.75 9.36
CA LEU A 243 -70.03 28.30 9.38
C LEU A 243 -69.45 27.80 8.06
N TRP A 244 -68.19 27.35 8.11
CA TRP A 244 -67.53 26.75 6.96
C TRP A 244 -67.93 25.28 6.81
N SER A 245 -67.93 24.76 5.58
CA SER A 245 -68.25 23.36 5.26
C SER A 245 -67.33 22.35 5.94
N ASN A 246 -66.13 22.77 6.34
CA ASN A 246 -65.16 21.96 7.09
C ASN A 246 -65.22 22.18 8.62
N GLY A 247 -66.15 23.00 9.13
CA GLY A 247 -66.41 23.18 10.56
C GLY A 247 -65.95 24.49 11.23
N PRO A 248 -64.89 25.21 10.79
CA PRO A 248 -64.48 26.48 11.39
C PRO A 248 -65.60 27.53 11.45
N THR A 249 -65.50 28.42 12.45
CA THR A 249 -66.46 29.51 12.71
C THR A 249 -65.83 30.90 12.67
N THR A 250 -64.60 31.00 12.15
CA THR A 250 -63.86 32.25 12.00
C THR A 250 -64.04 32.85 10.61
N GLN A 251 -63.79 34.15 10.50
CA GLN A 251 -63.84 34.89 9.22
C GLN A 251 -62.83 34.34 8.20
N THR A 252 -61.62 34.06 8.66
CA THR A 252 -60.54 33.46 7.86
C THR A 252 -60.36 32.01 8.27
N VAL A 253 -60.20 31.13 7.29
CA VAL A 253 -59.81 29.74 7.46
C VAL A 253 -58.47 29.51 6.75
N ASN A 254 -57.52 28.94 7.49
CA ASN A 254 -56.17 28.64 7.03
C ASN A 254 -55.95 27.13 7.01
N GLY A 255 -54.85 26.68 6.40
CA GLY A 255 -54.47 25.28 6.46
C GLY A 255 -55.31 24.39 5.53
N LEU A 256 -55.78 24.94 4.41
CA LEU A 256 -56.68 24.25 3.50
C LEU A 256 -55.89 23.47 2.43
N ILE A 257 -56.38 22.27 2.13
CA ILE A 257 -55.95 21.48 0.97
C ILE A 257 -56.74 21.92 -0.28
N ALA A 258 -56.35 21.44 -1.46
CA ALA A 258 -57.15 21.67 -2.66
C ALA A 258 -58.56 21.07 -2.51
N GLY A 259 -59.57 21.87 -2.85
CA GLY A 259 -60.97 21.52 -2.65
C GLY A 259 -61.88 22.74 -2.68
N THR A 260 -63.18 22.48 -2.73
CA THR A 260 -64.21 23.52 -2.68
C THR A 260 -64.75 23.65 -1.27
N TYR A 261 -64.70 24.87 -0.74
CA TYR A 261 -65.19 25.22 0.59
C TYR A 261 -66.37 26.15 0.44
N THR A 262 -67.43 25.88 1.21
CA THR A 262 -68.59 26.76 1.31
C THR A 262 -68.62 27.39 2.69
N VAL A 263 -69.14 28.61 2.78
CA VAL A 263 -69.39 29.29 4.05
C VAL A 263 -70.79 29.84 4.06
N VAL A 264 -71.46 29.68 5.19
CA VAL A 264 -72.68 30.42 5.52
C VAL A 264 -72.29 31.52 6.50
N VAL A 265 -72.56 32.77 6.14
CA VAL A 265 -72.40 33.91 7.01
C VAL A 265 -73.77 34.36 7.48
N THR A 266 -73.94 34.46 8.79
CA THR A 266 -75.19 34.88 9.42
C THR A 266 -74.95 36.17 10.19
N ASP A 267 -75.78 37.17 9.96
CA ASP A 267 -75.74 38.44 10.70
C ASP A 267 -76.41 38.31 12.08
N ASN A 268 -76.34 39.36 12.91
CA ASN A 268 -76.86 39.34 14.28
C ASN A 268 -78.40 39.24 14.36
N LEU A 269 -79.10 39.43 13.24
CA LEU A 269 -80.55 39.34 13.15
C LEU A 269 -81.04 38.04 12.48
N GLY A 270 -80.12 37.13 12.15
CA GLY A 270 -80.42 35.82 11.59
C GLY A 270 -80.52 35.79 10.06
N CYS A 271 -80.15 36.87 9.36
CA CYS A 271 -80.10 36.88 7.91
C CYS A 271 -78.84 36.15 7.42
N THR A 272 -78.99 35.27 6.43
CA THR A 272 -77.89 34.42 5.95
C THR A 272 -77.52 34.72 4.51
N VAL A 273 -76.24 34.62 4.19
CA VAL A 273 -75.70 34.57 2.82
C VAL A 273 -74.69 33.44 2.74
N SER A 274 -74.65 32.74 1.62
CA SER A 274 -73.66 31.68 1.37
C SER A 274 -72.77 32.02 0.20
N GLY A 275 -71.54 31.50 0.24
CA GLY A 275 -70.57 31.61 -0.84
C GLY A 275 -69.72 30.36 -0.92
N SER A 276 -69.09 30.15 -2.07
CA SER A 276 -68.15 29.06 -2.30
C SER A 276 -66.86 29.56 -2.94
N ALA A 277 -65.76 28.95 -2.58
CA ALA A 277 -64.42 29.23 -3.09
C ALA A 277 -63.66 27.91 -3.26
N THR A 278 -62.86 27.81 -4.30
CA THR A 278 -62.11 26.58 -4.62
C THR A 278 -60.63 26.82 -4.49
N ILE A 279 -60.00 26.16 -3.53
CA ILE A 279 -58.54 26.11 -3.40
C ILE A 279 -58.01 25.14 -4.47
N THR A 280 -57.10 25.62 -5.31
CA THR A 280 -56.37 24.78 -6.28
C THR A 280 -54.96 24.45 -5.78
N GLN A 281 -54.31 23.49 -6.43
CA GLN A 281 -52.90 23.13 -6.21
C GLN A 281 -52.27 22.69 -7.55
N PRO A 282 -50.93 22.65 -7.66
CA PRO A 282 -50.26 22.04 -8.83
C PRO A 282 -50.75 20.62 -9.08
N ALA A 283 -50.91 20.20 -10.35
CA ALA A 283 -51.55 18.93 -10.70
C ALA A 283 -50.79 17.68 -10.22
N ALA A 284 -49.46 17.74 -10.19
CA ALA A 284 -48.59 16.65 -9.75
C ALA A 284 -47.47 17.17 -8.83
N PRO A 285 -46.99 16.36 -7.86
CA PRO A 285 -45.80 16.68 -7.09
C PRO A 285 -44.54 16.58 -7.98
N ILE A 286 -43.42 17.13 -7.51
CA ILE A 286 -42.13 16.96 -8.21
C ILE A 286 -41.70 15.50 -8.12
N LEU A 287 -41.59 14.84 -9.27
CA LEU A 287 -41.11 13.48 -9.42
C LEU A 287 -39.71 13.49 -10.06
N LEU A 288 -38.78 12.81 -9.40
CA LEU A 288 -37.41 12.62 -9.85
C LEU A 288 -37.25 11.18 -10.34
N GLN A 289 -36.64 11.01 -11.50
CA GLN A 289 -36.14 9.74 -12.02
C GLN A 289 -34.68 9.91 -12.40
N GLU A 290 -33.90 8.84 -12.33
CA GLU A 290 -32.47 8.89 -12.68
C GLU A 290 -32.05 7.66 -13.47
N THR A 291 -31.03 7.86 -14.30
CA THR A 291 -30.15 6.80 -14.76
C THR A 291 -28.71 7.24 -14.52
N HIS A 292 -27.81 6.30 -14.22
CA HIS A 292 -26.42 6.63 -13.99
C HIS A 292 -25.47 5.58 -14.58
N VAL A 293 -24.24 6.02 -14.81
CA VAL A 293 -23.11 5.19 -15.19
C VAL A 293 -22.16 5.14 -14.00
N ASN A 294 -21.83 3.92 -13.57
CA ASN A 294 -20.83 3.69 -12.53
C ASN A 294 -19.41 3.97 -13.04
N VAL A 295 -18.48 4.23 -12.13
CA VAL A 295 -17.07 4.37 -12.51
C VAL A 295 -16.53 3.00 -12.94
N LEU A 296 -15.90 2.95 -14.11
CA LEU A 296 -15.48 1.70 -14.75
C LEU A 296 -14.19 1.11 -14.14
N CYS A 297 -13.23 1.99 -13.79
CA CYS A 297 -11.96 1.62 -13.19
C CYS A 297 -11.81 2.23 -11.80
N PHE A 298 -11.24 1.48 -10.86
CA PHE A 298 -10.99 1.96 -9.50
C PHE A 298 -10.25 3.31 -9.51
N GLY A 299 -10.82 4.32 -8.84
CA GLY A 299 -10.20 5.64 -8.69
C GLY A 299 -10.34 6.58 -9.88
N ASN A 300 -10.95 6.13 -10.99
CA ASN A 300 -11.25 7.02 -12.12
C ASN A 300 -12.49 7.88 -11.84
N ASN A 301 -12.77 8.81 -12.75
CA ASN A 301 -13.89 9.73 -12.68
C ASN A 301 -14.85 9.57 -13.87
N THR A 302 -15.09 8.35 -14.35
CA THR A 302 -15.95 8.11 -15.53
C THR A 302 -17.44 8.04 -15.23
N GLY A 303 -17.86 8.22 -13.97
CA GLY A 303 -19.26 8.13 -13.60
C GLY A 303 -20.08 9.33 -14.10
N SER A 304 -21.38 9.14 -14.24
CA SER A 304 -22.33 10.20 -14.61
C SER A 304 -23.72 9.91 -14.06
N ILE A 305 -24.52 10.94 -13.80
CA ILE A 305 -25.92 10.83 -13.39
C ILE A 305 -26.76 11.73 -14.30
N ASP A 306 -27.78 11.15 -14.92
CA ASP A 306 -28.78 11.81 -15.75
C ASP A 306 -30.11 11.81 -14.99
N VAL A 307 -30.65 13.00 -14.69
CA VAL A 307 -31.86 13.17 -13.88
C VAL A 307 -33.00 13.69 -14.74
N THR A 308 -34.11 12.98 -14.77
CA THR A 308 -35.36 13.46 -15.37
C THR A 308 -36.30 13.98 -14.30
N VAL A 309 -36.75 15.25 -14.45
CA VAL A 309 -37.69 15.90 -13.52
C VAL A 309 -39.04 16.14 -14.20
N SER A 310 -40.12 15.79 -13.51
CA SER A 310 -41.50 16.05 -13.95
C SER A 310 -42.41 16.47 -12.79
N GLY A 311 -43.56 17.09 -13.08
CA GLY A 311 -44.49 17.61 -12.06
C GLY A 311 -44.00 18.90 -11.38
N GLY A 312 -44.73 19.42 -10.39
CA GLY A 312 -44.41 20.74 -9.81
C GLY A 312 -44.63 21.93 -10.78
N THR A 313 -44.04 23.08 -10.46
CA THR A 313 -44.21 24.35 -11.20
C THR A 313 -42.89 24.87 -11.76
N LEU A 314 -42.76 24.95 -13.09
CA LEU A 314 -41.55 25.45 -13.75
C LEU A 314 -41.27 26.94 -13.45
N PRO A 315 -39.99 27.41 -13.48
CA PRO A 315 -38.76 26.63 -13.70
C PRO A 315 -38.27 25.87 -12.44
N TYR A 316 -37.42 24.85 -12.64
CA TYR A 316 -36.72 24.17 -11.55
C TYR A 316 -35.33 24.74 -11.30
N THR A 317 -34.87 24.61 -10.06
CA THR A 317 -33.49 24.85 -9.63
C THR A 317 -32.91 23.56 -9.03
N TYR A 318 -31.63 23.33 -9.27
CA TYR A 318 -30.93 22.12 -8.85
C TYR A 318 -29.81 22.48 -7.87
N LEU A 319 -29.65 21.68 -6.83
CA LEU A 319 -28.52 21.77 -5.92
C LEU A 319 -28.05 20.36 -5.55
N TRP A 320 -26.87 20.00 -6.03
CA TRP A 320 -26.21 18.75 -5.69
C TRP A 320 -25.38 18.88 -4.42
N SER A 321 -25.16 17.75 -3.72
CA SER A 321 -24.27 17.65 -2.56
C SER A 321 -22.82 18.11 -2.82
N ASN A 322 -22.36 18.07 -4.07
CA ASN A 322 -21.05 18.58 -4.48
C ASN A 322 -21.07 20.07 -4.88
N GLY A 323 -22.21 20.75 -4.70
CA GLY A 323 -22.40 22.17 -5.02
C GLY A 323 -22.79 22.48 -6.46
N ALA A 324 -22.89 21.48 -7.35
CA ALA A 324 -23.31 21.71 -8.73
C ALA A 324 -24.80 22.12 -8.82
N THR A 325 -25.12 22.94 -9.82
CA THR A 325 -26.48 23.46 -10.05
C THR A 325 -27.08 23.07 -11.40
N THR A 326 -26.45 22.12 -12.09
CA THR A 326 -26.96 21.53 -13.33
C THR A 326 -27.93 20.40 -13.01
N GLN A 327 -28.82 20.09 -13.96
CA GLN A 327 -29.71 18.92 -13.87
C GLN A 327 -28.89 17.62 -13.79
N ASP A 328 -27.94 17.47 -14.72
CA ASP A 328 -27.13 16.27 -14.85
C ASP A 328 -25.69 16.48 -14.35
N LEU A 329 -25.04 15.39 -14.00
CA LEU A 329 -23.65 15.33 -13.57
C LEU A 329 -22.83 14.39 -14.47
N SER A 330 -21.59 14.80 -14.76
CA SER A 330 -20.62 13.99 -15.48
C SER A 330 -19.25 14.07 -14.81
N ASN A 331 -18.34 13.19 -15.22
CA ASN A 331 -16.97 13.10 -14.70
C ASN A 331 -16.90 12.83 -13.18
N LEU A 332 -17.77 11.95 -12.69
CA LEU A 332 -17.91 11.65 -11.26
C LEU A 332 -16.97 10.53 -10.82
N ILE A 333 -16.40 10.70 -9.63
CA ILE A 333 -15.79 9.62 -8.85
C ILE A 333 -16.88 8.82 -8.11
N ALA A 334 -16.54 7.61 -7.67
CA ALA A 334 -17.44 6.82 -6.84
C ALA A 334 -17.79 7.55 -5.54
N GLY A 335 -19.07 7.52 -5.17
CA GLY A 335 -19.60 8.24 -4.04
C GLY A 335 -21.11 8.34 -4.07
N THR A 336 -21.67 8.91 -3.02
CA THR A 336 -23.10 9.19 -2.92
C THR A 336 -23.36 10.65 -3.27
N TYR A 337 -24.27 10.89 -4.22
CA TYR A 337 -24.66 12.21 -4.67
C TYR A 337 -26.14 12.43 -4.36
N SER A 338 -26.44 13.43 -3.54
CA SER A 338 -27.82 13.85 -3.31
C SER A 338 -28.15 15.10 -4.12
N ILE A 339 -29.28 15.09 -4.83
CA ILE A 339 -29.83 16.25 -5.52
C ILE A 339 -31.04 16.78 -4.75
N THR A 340 -31.10 18.11 -4.60
CA THR A 340 -32.28 18.84 -4.17
C THR A 340 -32.81 19.61 -5.37
N VAL A 341 -34.05 19.31 -5.77
CA VAL A 341 -34.75 20.02 -6.85
C VAL A 341 -35.83 20.89 -6.22
N THR A 342 -35.79 22.18 -6.52
CA THR A 342 -36.77 23.16 -6.05
C THR A 342 -37.50 23.79 -7.22
N ASP A 343 -38.83 23.77 -7.20
CA ASP A 343 -39.65 24.40 -8.23
C ASP A 343 -39.89 25.90 -7.98
N ALA A 344 -40.59 26.58 -8.89
CA ALA A 344 -40.84 28.02 -8.80
C ALA A 344 -41.70 28.45 -7.61
N ASN A 345 -42.48 27.54 -7.03
CA ASN A 345 -43.31 27.77 -5.85
C ASN A 345 -42.57 27.46 -4.54
N GLY A 346 -41.30 27.06 -4.61
CA GLY A 346 -40.47 26.68 -3.46
C GLY A 346 -40.72 25.25 -2.97
N CYS A 347 -41.37 24.40 -3.76
CA CYS A 347 -41.58 23.00 -3.43
C CYS A 347 -40.30 22.22 -3.67
N ILE A 348 -39.93 21.35 -2.73
CA ILE A 348 -38.65 20.64 -2.74
C ILE A 348 -38.88 19.13 -2.90
N SER A 349 -38.08 18.50 -3.74
CA SER A 349 -37.92 17.05 -3.81
C SER A 349 -36.43 16.69 -3.77
N VAL A 350 -36.10 15.60 -3.08
CA VAL A 350 -34.72 15.16 -2.90
C VAL A 350 -34.55 13.71 -3.36
N MET A 351 -33.41 13.40 -3.94
CA MET A 351 -33.04 12.06 -4.35
C MET A 351 -31.56 11.82 -4.04
N SER A 352 -31.21 10.59 -3.66
CA SER A 352 -29.83 10.17 -3.38
C SER A 352 -29.45 9.02 -4.32
N ILE A 353 -28.34 9.17 -5.01
CA ILE A 353 -27.81 8.22 -6.00
C ILE A 353 -26.43 7.75 -5.54
N VAL A 354 -26.14 6.46 -5.66
CA VAL A 354 -24.82 5.90 -5.32
C VAL A 354 -24.11 5.52 -6.62
N VAL A 355 -23.06 6.26 -6.95
CA VAL A 355 -22.14 5.91 -8.04
C VAL A 355 -21.08 4.97 -7.46
N SER A 356 -21.06 3.73 -7.92
CA SER A 356 -20.12 2.69 -7.48
C SER A 356 -18.87 2.62 -8.39
N GLN A 357 -17.86 1.87 -7.95
CA GLN A 357 -16.66 1.49 -8.71
C GLN A 357 -16.24 0.06 -8.33
N PRO A 358 -15.34 -0.59 -9.07
CA PRO A 358 -14.71 -1.84 -8.63
C PRO A 358 -14.14 -1.70 -7.21
N ALA A 359 -14.22 -2.75 -6.39
CA ALA A 359 -13.81 -2.67 -4.98
C ALA A 359 -12.28 -2.60 -4.78
N LEU A 360 -11.51 -3.17 -5.70
CA LEU A 360 -10.05 -3.19 -5.68
C LEU A 360 -9.50 -2.73 -7.03
N PRO A 361 -8.36 -2.00 -7.05
CA PRO A 361 -7.67 -1.67 -8.30
C PRO A 361 -7.16 -2.93 -8.98
N LEU A 362 -7.14 -2.91 -10.32
CA LEU A 362 -6.48 -3.97 -11.09
C LEU A 362 -4.97 -3.91 -10.81
N THR A 363 -4.42 -5.03 -10.37
CA THR A 363 -2.99 -5.22 -10.11
C THR A 363 -2.53 -6.56 -10.66
N VAL A 364 -1.24 -6.69 -10.94
CA VAL A 364 -0.64 -7.91 -11.49
C VAL A 364 0.04 -8.68 -10.35
N GLY A 365 -0.59 -9.77 -9.89
CA GLY A 365 0.09 -10.78 -9.09
C GLY A 365 0.84 -11.77 -10.00
N TYR A 366 1.97 -12.30 -9.55
CA TYR A 366 2.71 -13.30 -10.32
C TYR A 366 3.62 -14.15 -9.44
N THR A 367 3.98 -15.34 -9.93
CA THR A 367 5.04 -16.18 -9.39
C THR A 367 6.03 -16.53 -10.50
N VAL A 368 7.31 -16.67 -10.14
CA VAL A 368 8.39 -16.95 -11.11
C VAL A 368 9.13 -18.21 -10.68
N ASN A 369 9.26 -19.16 -11.60
CA ASN A 369 10.28 -20.19 -11.52
C ASN A 369 11.44 -19.77 -12.42
N ASN A 370 12.60 -19.54 -11.79
CA ASN A 370 13.82 -19.17 -12.50
C ASN A 370 14.32 -20.34 -13.36
N VAL A 371 15.13 -20.03 -14.37
CA VAL A 371 15.77 -21.02 -15.24
C VAL A 371 16.68 -21.93 -14.42
N SER A 372 16.57 -23.23 -14.61
CA SER A 372 17.23 -24.23 -13.75
C SER A 372 18.75 -24.26 -13.92
N CYS A 373 19.24 -24.26 -15.16
CA CYS A 373 20.67 -24.30 -15.51
C CYS A 373 21.08 -23.13 -16.40
N PHE A 374 22.34 -22.73 -16.32
CA PHE A 374 22.90 -21.68 -17.18
C PHE A 374 22.65 -21.98 -18.66
N GLY A 375 21.99 -21.05 -19.36
CA GLY A 375 21.76 -21.13 -20.81
C GLY A 375 20.52 -21.93 -21.22
N LEU A 376 19.76 -22.48 -20.28
CA LEU A 376 18.46 -23.08 -20.59
C LEU A 376 17.36 -22.01 -20.74
N SER A 377 16.16 -22.46 -21.12
CA SER A 377 14.97 -21.63 -21.27
C SER A 377 13.77 -22.35 -20.70
N ASP A 378 13.89 -22.90 -19.50
CA ASP A 378 12.84 -23.64 -18.80
C ASP A 378 12.17 -22.82 -17.68
N GLY A 379 12.46 -21.50 -17.62
CA GLY A 379 11.81 -20.60 -16.70
C GLY A 379 10.31 -20.50 -17.00
N THR A 380 9.51 -20.20 -15.97
CA THR A 380 8.06 -20.00 -16.09
C THR A 380 7.62 -18.76 -15.33
N ILE A 381 6.62 -18.07 -15.86
CA ILE A 381 5.94 -16.96 -15.19
C ILE A 381 4.45 -17.29 -15.17
N ASP A 382 3.91 -17.46 -13.96
CA ASP A 382 2.48 -17.64 -13.71
C ASP A 382 1.91 -16.30 -13.24
N VAL A 383 0.93 -15.78 -13.98
CA VAL A 383 0.33 -14.47 -13.71
C VAL A 383 -1.08 -14.66 -13.16
N THR A 384 -1.36 -14.01 -12.04
CA THR A 384 -2.70 -13.95 -11.44
C THR A 384 -3.18 -12.49 -11.38
N PRO A 385 -4.16 -12.07 -12.19
CA PRO A 385 -4.76 -10.75 -12.05
C PRO A 385 -5.46 -10.63 -10.68
N LEU A 386 -5.25 -9.52 -9.99
CA LEU A 386 -5.86 -9.22 -8.70
C LEU A 386 -6.71 -7.95 -8.83
N GLY A 387 -7.98 -8.01 -8.46
CA GLY A 387 -8.94 -6.91 -8.67
C GLY A 387 -9.41 -6.77 -10.13
N GLY A 388 -10.00 -5.63 -10.48
CA GLY A 388 -10.57 -5.38 -11.82
C GLY A 388 -11.81 -6.21 -12.16
N THR A 389 -12.27 -6.11 -13.41
CA THR A 389 -13.49 -6.80 -13.90
C THR A 389 -13.16 -7.75 -15.05
N GLY A 390 -13.32 -9.06 -14.85
CA GLY A 390 -13.10 -10.06 -15.91
C GLY A 390 -14.12 -9.98 -17.06
N PRO A 391 -13.80 -10.53 -18.25
CA PRO A 391 -12.57 -11.23 -18.64
C PRO A 391 -11.33 -10.34 -18.77
N PHE A 392 -10.14 -10.93 -18.66
CA PHE A 392 -8.85 -10.24 -18.78
C PHE A 392 -8.14 -10.60 -20.09
N THR A 393 -7.41 -9.64 -20.63
CA THR A 393 -6.51 -9.80 -21.77
C THR A 393 -5.09 -9.49 -21.35
N TYR A 394 -4.13 -10.20 -21.94
CA TYR A 394 -2.72 -10.14 -21.58
C TYR A 394 -1.92 -9.70 -22.80
N PHE A 395 -0.94 -8.82 -22.59
CA PHE A 395 0.02 -8.43 -23.60
C PHE A 395 1.41 -8.43 -23.01
N TRP A 396 2.24 -9.34 -23.50
CA TRP A 396 3.64 -9.44 -23.10
C TRP A 396 4.54 -8.64 -24.04
N THR A 397 5.68 -8.15 -23.54
CA THR A 397 6.74 -7.58 -24.40
C THR A 397 7.28 -8.55 -25.45
N THR A 398 7.04 -9.85 -25.26
CA THR A 398 7.34 -10.91 -26.24
C THR A 398 6.30 -11.00 -27.38
N GLY A 399 5.20 -10.24 -27.31
CA GLY A 399 4.07 -10.30 -28.23
C GLY A 399 3.07 -11.43 -27.93
N GLN A 400 3.29 -12.21 -26.87
CA GLN A 400 2.36 -13.26 -26.44
C GLN A 400 1.11 -12.67 -25.76
N THR A 401 0.01 -13.41 -25.82
CA THR A 401 -1.28 -13.03 -25.21
C THR A 401 -1.85 -14.07 -24.25
N SER A 402 -1.08 -15.12 -23.94
CA SER A 402 -1.42 -16.07 -22.88
C SER A 402 -1.28 -15.41 -21.50
N GLN A 403 -2.05 -15.90 -20.52
CA GLN A 403 -1.91 -15.49 -19.13
C GLN A 403 -0.51 -15.79 -18.61
N ASP A 404 -0.06 -17.03 -18.80
CA ASP A 404 1.23 -17.51 -18.33
C ASP A 404 2.25 -17.62 -19.46
N LEU A 405 3.53 -17.52 -19.11
CA LEU A 405 4.63 -17.84 -20.00
C LEU A 405 5.37 -19.08 -19.50
N ASN A 406 5.60 -20.03 -20.40
CA ASN A 406 6.35 -21.24 -20.15
C ASN A 406 7.56 -21.30 -21.09
N ASN A 407 8.62 -21.96 -20.64
CA ASN A 407 9.85 -22.15 -21.39
C ASN A 407 10.51 -20.83 -21.83
N VAL A 408 10.67 -19.90 -20.89
CA VAL A 408 11.30 -18.60 -21.15
C VAL A 408 12.79 -18.59 -20.73
N PRO A 409 13.68 -17.96 -21.53
CA PRO A 409 15.06 -17.70 -21.14
C PRO A 409 15.16 -16.73 -19.94
N PRO A 410 16.34 -16.58 -19.31
CA PRO A 410 16.53 -15.47 -18.37
C PRO A 410 16.32 -14.13 -19.07
N GLY A 411 15.67 -13.20 -18.39
CA GLY A 411 15.33 -11.92 -19.00
C GLY A 411 14.34 -11.11 -18.18
N THR A 412 14.06 -9.91 -18.67
CA THR A 412 13.03 -9.04 -18.13
C THR A 412 11.80 -9.09 -19.04
N TYR A 413 10.66 -9.45 -18.45
CA TYR A 413 9.36 -9.57 -19.10
C TYR A 413 8.44 -8.50 -18.55
N ILE A 414 7.68 -7.84 -19.41
CA ILE A 414 6.63 -6.92 -18.96
C ILE A 414 5.32 -7.48 -19.48
N VAL A 415 4.36 -7.67 -18.58
CA VAL A 415 2.98 -7.99 -18.91
C VAL A 415 2.11 -6.78 -18.64
N ALA A 416 1.28 -6.42 -19.61
CA ALA A 416 0.15 -5.54 -19.42
C ALA A 416 -1.13 -6.39 -19.40
N ILE A 417 -1.89 -6.29 -18.31
CA ILE A 417 -3.22 -6.88 -18.17
C ILE A 417 -4.24 -5.79 -18.41
N THR A 418 -5.18 -6.04 -19.32
CA THR A 418 -6.34 -5.18 -19.55
C THR A 418 -7.62 -5.93 -19.19
N ASP A 419 -8.45 -5.34 -18.35
CA ASP A 419 -9.73 -5.93 -17.95
C ASP A 419 -10.87 -5.58 -18.94
N ALA A 420 -12.08 -6.10 -18.68
CA ALA A 420 -13.24 -5.89 -19.55
C ALA A 420 -13.71 -4.43 -19.66
N ASN A 421 -13.30 -3.59 -18.70
CA ASN A 421 -13.61 -2.17 -18.64
C ASN A 421 -12.49 -1.30 -19.25
N ASN A 422 -11.50 -1.91 -19.89
CA ASN A 422 -10.29 -1.27 -20.44
C ASN A 422 -9.37 -0.66 -19.37
N CYS A 423 -9.43 -1.13 -18.12
CA CYS A 423 -8.48 -0.76 -17.08
C CYS A 423 -7.17 -1.53 -17.30
N VAL A 424 -6.03 -0.84 -17.29
CA VAL A 424 -4.72 -1.43 -17.60
C VAL A 424 -3.83 -1.42 -16.37
N ALA A 425 -3.22 -2.56 -16.05
CA ALA A 425 -2.14 -2.69 -15.08
C ALA A 425 -0.95 -3.37 -15.74
N ALA A 426 0.27 -2.97 -15.38
CA ALA A 426 1.48 -3.60 -15.89
C ALA A 426 2.45 -3.94 -14.76
N ALA A 427 3.19 -5.04 -14.94
CA ALA A 427 4.28 -5.41 -14.06
C ALA A 427 5.52 -5.81 -14.85
N GLN A 428 6.68 -5.45 -14.31
CA GLN A 428 7.98 -5.91 -14.77
C GLN A 428 8.41 -7.11 -13.94
N ILE A 429 8.72 -8.21 -14.60
CA ILE A 429 9.03 -9.51 -14.02
C ILE A 429 10.42 -9.92 -14.51
N VAL A 430 11.30 -10.30 -13.59
CA VAL A 430 12.67 -10.72 -13.92
C VAL A 430 12.79 -12.22 -13.70
N VAL A 431 13.12 -12.95 -14.76
CA VAL A 431 13.52 -14.35 -14.72
C VAL A 431 15.03 -14.41 -14.71
N THR A 432 15.58 -15.04 -13.68
CA THR A 432 17.03 -15.20 -13.49
C THR A 432 17.48 -16.61 -13.84
N GLN A 433 18.79 -16.80 -13.93
CA GLN A 433 19.46 -18.10 -14.09
C GLN A 433 20.74 -18.09 -13.23
N PRO A 434 21.42 -19.25 -13.02
CA PRO A 434 22.75 -19.27 -12.44
C PRO A 434 23.71 -18.32 -13.18
N LEU A 435 24.62 -17.65 -12.47
CA LEU A 435 25.48 -16.60 -13.06
C LEU A 435 26.53 -17.15 -14.03
N ALA A 436 26.95 -18.39 -13.83
CA ALA A 436 27.95 -19.08 -14.64
C ALA A 436 27.56 -20.57 -14.83
N PRO A 437 27.97 -21.21 -15.93
CA PRO A 437 27.76 -22.65 -16.12
C PRO A 437 28.46 -23.45 -15.03
N LEU A 438 27.88 -24.61 -14.68
CA LEU A 438 28.52 -25.55 -13.77
C LEU A 438 29.81 -26.06 -14.40
N SER A 439 30.89 -26.03 -13.61
CA SER A 439 32.23 -26.46 -14.01
C SER A 439 32.90 -27.22 -12.86
N GLY A 440 33.90 -28.03 -13.20
CA GLY A 440 34.64 -28.84 -12.24
C GLY A 440 36.14 -28.77 -12.51
N THR A 441 36.92 -28.67 -11.44
CA THR A 441 38.37 -28.86 -11.48
C THR A 441 38.77 -30.00 -10.55
N ILE A 442 39.87 -30.69 -10.88
CA ILE A 442 40.43 -31.75 -10.04
C ILE A 442 41.81 -31.30 -9.55
N THR A 443 42.08 -31.56 -8.27
CA THR A 443 43.42 -31.48 -7.68
C THR A 443 43.82 -32.86 -7.16
N GLN A 444 45.08 -33.23 -7.35
CA GLN A 444 45.59 -34.57 -7.00
C GLN A 444 46.55 -34.53 -5.80
N ASN A 445 46.45 -35.56 -4.96
CA ASN A 445 47.50 -36.02 -4.08
C ASN A 445 48.06 -37.34 -4.67
N PRO A 446 49.26 -37.31 -5.29
CA PRO A 446 49.80 -38.46 -6.03
C PRO A 446 49.98 -39.72 -5.17
N ILE A 447 50.06 -40.88 -5.83
CA ILE A 447 50.36 -42.18 -5.21
C ILE A 447 51.76 -42.14 -4.60
N SER A 448 51.92 -42.63 -3.36
CA SER A 448 53.17 -42.47 -2.61
C SER A 448 54.32 -43.34 -3.14
N CYS A 449 54.03 -44.59 -3.51
CA CYS A 449 54.99 -45.61 -3.93
C CYS A 449 54.48 -46.44 -5.12
N TYR A 450 55.41 -46.99 -5.90
CA TYR A 450 55.07 -47.88 -7.00
C TYR A 450 54.30 -49.10 -6.48
N GLY A 451 53.15 -49.40 -7.10
CA GLY A 451 52.27 -50.51 -6.71
C GLY A 451 51.30 -50.20 -5.55
N TYR A 452 51.30 -48.98 -5.01
CA TYR A 452 50.36 -48.57 -3.95
C TYR A 452 49.08 -48.00 -4.57
N ASN A 453 47.99 -48.07 -3.80
CA ASN A 453 46.68 -47.52 -4.16
C ASN A 453 46.22 -46.51 -3.10
N ASP A 454 47.08 -45.55 -2.78
CA ASP A 454 46.84 -44.54 -1.73
C ASP A 454 46.69 -43.12 -2.26
N GLY A 455 46.68 -42.94 -3.58
CA GLY A 455 46.46 -41.63 -4.17
C GLY A 455 45.03 -41.13 -3.93
N GLN A 456 44.85 -39.83 -4.11
CA GLN A 456 43.59 -39.15 -3.86
C GLN A 456 43.36 -38.06 -4.90
N LEU A 457 42.12 -37.95 -5.37
CA LEU A 457 41.65 -36.85 -6.21
C LEU A 457 40.59 -36.06 -5.45
N THR A 458 40.66 -34.73 -5.54
CA THR A 458 39.66 -33.83 -4.97
C THR A 458 39.03 -33.02 -6.09
N ALA A 459 37.72 -33.14 -6.25
CA ALA A 459 36.93 -32.36 -7.19
C ALA A 459 36.39 -31.09 -6.53
N ASN A 460 36.51 -29.97 -7.23
CA ASN A 460 36.00 -28.67 -6.82
C ASN A 460 34.98 -28.19 -7.86
N GLY A 461 33.69 -28.22 -7.50
CA GLY A 461 32.61 -27.65 -8.31
C GLY A 461 32.53 -26.13 -8.18
N ALA A 462 32.31 -25.43 -9.29
CA ALA A 462 32.10 -23.98 -9.35
C ALA A 462 31.06 -23.62 -10.41
N GLY A 463 30.34 -22.50 -10.22
CA GLY A 463 29.19 -22.14 -11.07
C GLY A 463 27.94 -22.96 -10.72
N GLY A 464 26.89 -22.88 -11.54
CA GLY A 464 25.61 -23.54 -11.23
C GLY A 464 25.00 -23.09 -9.90
N THR A 465 24.18 -23.96 -9.29
CA THR A 465 23.49 -23.70 -8.00
C THR A 465 23.96 -24.67 -6.92
N ALA A 466 24.65 -24.19 -5.89
CA ALA A 466 25.05 -25.02 -4.74
C ALA A 466 23.83 -25.51 -3.93
N PRO A 467 23.93 -26.65 -3.19
CA PRO A 467 25.09 -27.53 -3.01
C PRO A 467 25.39 -28.45 -4.20
N TYR A 468 26.62 -28.98 -4.26
CA TYR A 468 27.08 -29.93 -5.27
C TYR A 468 27.15 -31.36 -4.73
N SER A 469 26.86 -32.32 -5.60
CA SER A 469 27.07 -33.75 -5.40
C SER A 469 28.06 -34.28 -6.43
N TYR A 470 28.77 -35.35 -6.09
CA TYR A 470 29.87 -35.90 -6.88
C TYR A 470 29.63 -37.39 -7.08
N VAL A 471 29.99 -37.92 -8.25
CA VAL A 471 30.03 -39.35 -8.52
C VAL A 471 31.29 -39.65 -9.32
N TRP A 472 32.18 -40.46 -8.75
CA TRP A 472 33.44 -40.85 -9.38
C TRP A 472 33.31 -42.18 -10.12
N SER A 473 33.93 -42.28 -11.28
CA SER A 473 34.07 -43.50 -12.07
C SER A 473 35.56 -43.83 -12.24
N PRO A 474 35.99 -45.10 -12.11
CA PRO A 474 35.16 -46.30 -11.94
C PRO A 474 34.78 -46.65 -10.49
N THR A 475 35.18 -45.85 -9.49
CA THR A 475 35.08 -46.26 -8.07
C THR A 475 33.69 -46.17 -7.46
N GLY A 476 32.79 -45.38 -8.04
CA GLY A 476 31.45 -45.10 -7.51
C GLY A 476 31.44 -44.23 -6.26
N GLN A 477 32.56 -43.63 -5.84
CA GLN A 477 32.62 -42.78 -4.65
C GLN A 477 31.79 -41.50 -4.85
N THR A 478 31.14 -40.99 -3.79
CA THR A 478 30.15 -39.90 -3.88
C THR A 478 30.53 -38.59 -3.17
N GLY A 479 31.73 -38.53 -2.60
CA GLY A 479 32.28 -37.32 -1.98
C GLY A 479 33.03 -36.43 -2.97
N SER A 480 33.28 -35.18 -2.59
CA SER A 480 34.20 -34.30 -3.33
C SER A 480 35.63 -34.83 -3.35
N ILE A 481 35.96 -35.73 -2.43
CA ILE A 481 37.25 -36.42 -2.35
C ILE A 481 37.05 -37.89 -2.70
N ALA A 482 37.82 -38.39 -3.66
CA ALA A 482 38.00 -39.81 -3.92
C ALA A 482 39.39 -40.25 -3.46
N SER A 483 39.45 -41.21 -2.54
CA SER A 483 40.71 -41.70 -1.94
C SER A 483 40.93 -43.18 -2.20
N LEU A 484 42.13 -43.66 -1.83
CA LEU A 484 42.56 -45.05 -2.01
C LEU A 484 42.58 -45.46 -3.49
N LEU A 485 43.10 -44.56 -4.32
CA LEU A 485 43.12 -44.71 -5.78
C LEU A 485 44.47 -45.27 -6.24
N GLY A 486 44.40 -46.22 -7.17
CA GLY A 486 45.56 -46.73 -7.91
C GLY A 486 45.80 -45.95 -9.20
N PRO A 487 46.82 -46.31 -9.99
CA PRO A 487 47.06 -45.64 -11.27
C PRO A 487 45.88 -45.84 -12.23
N GLY A 488 45.40 -44.77 -12.85
CA GLY A 488 44.24 -44.85 -13.74
C GLY A 488 43.64 -43.50 -14.14
N ASN A 489 42.71 -43.54 -15.08
CA ASN A 489 41.89 -42.40 -15.46
C ASN A 489 40.61 -42.39 -14.61
N TYR A 490 40.35 -41.28 -13.93
CA TYR A 490 39.18 -41.10 -13.10
C TYR A 490 38.31 -39.98 -13.66
N VAL A 491 37.01 -40.23 -13.73
CA VAL A 491 36.03 -39.26 -14.19
C VAL A 491 35.13 -38.92 -13.02
N VAL A 492 34.89 -37.63 -12.77
CA VAL A 492 33.89 -37.17 -11.81
C VAL A 492 32.75 -36.48 -12.54
N THR A 493 31.54 -36.92 -12.24
CA THR A 493 30.31 -36.20 -12.59
C THR A 493 29.91 -35.36 -11.39
N ILE A 494 29.88 -34.05 -11.56
CA ILE A 494 29.44 -33.07 -10.56
C ILE A 494 28.01 -32.69 -10.92
N THR A 495 27.08 -32.81 -9.96
CA THR A 495 25.69 -32.40 -10.14
C THR A 495 25.34 -31.33 -9.12
N ASP A 496 24.79 -30.21 -9.58
CA ASP A 496 24.35 -29.12 -8.71
C ASP A 496 22.94 -29.35 -8.13
N ALA A 497 22.46 -28.42 -7.31
CA ALA A 497 21.17 -28.54 -6.62
C ALA A 497 19.95 -28.53 -7.56
N ASN A 498 20.11 -27.97 -8.76
CA ASN A 498 19.07 -27.91 -9.79
C ASN A 498 19.14 -29.11 -10.75
N GLY A 499 20.08 -30.04 -10.54
CA GLY A 499 20.25 -31.23 -11.38
C GLY A 499 21.13 -31.02 -12.60
N CYS A 500 21.79 -29.87 -12.74
CA CYS A 500 22.72 -29.58 -13.83
C CYS A 500 24.00 -30.40 -13.63
N THR A 501 24.56 -30.97 -14.70
CA THR A 501 25.76 -31.83 -14.61
C THR A 501 26.96 -31.23 -15.33
N ALA A 502 28.14 -31.41 -14.75
CA ALA A 502 29.44 -31.15 -15.35
C ALA A 502 30.33 -32.37 -15.18
N VAL A 503 31.09 -32.72 -16.22
CA VAL A 503 31.99 -33.88 -16.20
C VAL A 503 33.41 -33.39 -16.37
N THR A 504 34.30 -33.83 -15.49
CA THR A 504 35.74 -33.60 -15.62
C THR A 504 36.50 -34.89 -15.32
N ASN A 505 37.72 -35.00 -15.85
CA ASN A 505 38.54 -36.20 -15.69
C ASN A 505 39.99 -35.82 -15.38
N ASP A 506 40.69 -36.73 -14.72
CA ASP A 506 42.12 -36.62 -14.45
C ASP A 506 42.76 -38.00 -14.41
N VAL A 507 44.07 -38.05 -14.68
CA VAL A 507 44.85 -39.29 -14.72
C VAL A 507 45.82 -39.32 -13.57
N LEU A 508 45.61 -40.27 -12.66
CA LEU A 508 46.53 -40.54 -11.56
C LEU A 508 47.64 -41.46 -12.06
N ALA A 509 48.87 -40.93 -12.17
CA ALA A 509 50.02 -41.67 -12.68
C ALA A 509 50.66 -42.57 -11.61
N SER A 510 51.20 -43.72 -12.03
CA SER A 510 52.05 -44.55 -11.17
C SER A 510 53.44 -43.90 -11.03
N PRO A 511 54.00 -43.72 -9.82
CA PRO A 511 55.37 -43.26 -9.65
C PRO A 511 56.37 -44.33 -10.17
N PRO A 512 57.57 -43.96 -10.64
CA PRO A 512 58.58 -44.94 -11.09
C PRO A 512 58.99 -45.93 -9.99
N PRO A 513 59.33 -47.19 -10.33
CA PRO A 513 59.81 -48.17 -9.36
C PRO A 513 61.19 -47.79 -8.81
N LEU A 514 61.43 -48.12 -7.53
CA LEU A 514 62.73 -47.99 -6.88
C LEU A 514 63.50 -49.32 -7.04
N ILE A 515 64.73 -49.27 -7.56
CA ILE A 515 65.54 -50.45 -7.84
C ILE A 515 66.89 -50.31 -7.12
N ALA A 516 67.17 -51.18 -6.15
CA ALA A 516 68.42 -51.20 -5.41
C ALA A 516 69.50 -52.01 -6.14
N THR A 517 70.63 -51.39 -6.47
CA THR A 517 71.78 -52.06 -7.11
C THR A 517 73.09 -51.39 -6.70
N PHE A 518 74.17 -52.18 -6.58
CA PHE A 518 75.50 -51.63 -6.28
C PHE A 518 76.61 -52.40 -6.98
N THR A 519 77.80 -51.79 -7.01
CA THR A 519 79.03 -52.37 -7.54
C THR A 519 80.14 -52.29 -6.50
N VAL A 520 81.04 -53.28 -6.52
CA VAL A 520 82.27 -53.32 -5.72
C VAL A 520 83.48 -53.14 -6.65
N SER A 521 84.51 -52.43 -6.20
CA SER A 521 85.71 -52.18 -7.02
C SER A 521 86.53 -53.45 -7.27
N ASP A 522 86.52 -54.36 -6.30
CA ASP A 522 87.15 -55.68 -6.40
C ASP A 522 86.39 -56.66 -5.51
N ASN A 523 86.22 -57.89 -5.97
CA ASN A 523 85.52 -58.95 -5.24
C ASN A 523 86.47 -59.97 -4.62
N VAL A 524 87.77 -59.96 -4.97
CA VAL A 524 88.81 -60.82 -4.37
C VAL A 524 90.06 -60.00 -4.10
N VAL A 525 90.44 -59.85 -2.83
CA VAL A 525 91.55 -58.95 -2.43
C VAL A 525 92.54 -59.61 -1.46
N CYS A 526 93.81 -59.19 -1.50
CA CYS A 526 94.89 -59.73 -0.67
C CYS A 526 94.96 -59.03 0.69
N LEU A 527 95.34 -59.73 1.76
CA LEU A 527 95.48 -59.11 3.08
C LEU A 527 96.77 -58.24 3.20
N PRO A 528 96.72 -56.97 3.68
CA PRO A 528 95.55 -56.10 3.88
C PRO A 528 95.14 -55.36 2.59
N SER A 529 93.83 -55.13 2.40
CA SER A 529 93.29 -54.41 1.24
C SER A 529 92.12 -53.49 1.60
N THR A 530 91.85 -52.52 0.72
CA THR A 530 90.72 -51.59 0.82
C THR A 530 89.82 -51.74 -0.41
N VAL A 531 88.51 -51.90 -0.23
CA VAL A 531 87.53 -52.04 -1.32
C VAL A 531 86.55 -50.88 -1.32
N THR A 532 86.21 -50.38 -2.51
CA THR A 532 85.23 -49.31 -2.71
C THR A 532 83.87 -49.90 -3.06
N PHE A 533 82.82 -49.45 -2.37
CA PHE A 533 81.42 -49.76 -2.64
C PHE A 533 80.74 -48.54 -3.25
N THR A 534 80.05 -48.72 -4.38
CA THR A 534 79.35 -47.62 -5.07
C THR A 534 77.89 -47.99 -5.30
N ASN A 535 76.98 -47.14 -4.84
CA ASN A 535 75.55 -47.23 -5.09
C ASN A 535 75.25 -46.89 -6.57
N SER A 536 74.59 -47.81 -7.27
CA SER A 536 74.20 -47.66 -8.69
C SER A 536 72.67 -47.75 -8.86
N SER A 537 71.92 -47.55 -7.78
CA SER A 537 70.47 -47.68 -7.73
C SER A 537 69.73 -46.71 -8.65
N ILE A 538 68.56 -47.15 -9.13
CA ILE A 538 67.70 -46.39 -10.04
C ILE A 538 66.45 -45.93 -9.28
N GLY A 539 66.10 -44.66 -9.41
CA GLY A 539 64.94 -44.04 -8.77
C GLY A 539 65.35 -42.85 -7.89
N THR A 540 64.36 -42.11 -7.38
CA THR A 540 64.60 -40.99 -6.46
C THR A 540 64.54 -41.49 -5.02
N PHE A 541 65.65 -41.42 -4.30
CA PHE A 541 65.76 -41.81 -2.90
C PHE A 541 66.54 -40.78 -2.09
N ASN A 542 66.33 -40.72 -0.78
CA ASN A 542 67.00 -39.77 0.11
C ASN A 542 67.97 -40.45 1.09
N THR A 543 67.79 -41.75 1.37
CA THR A 543 68.69 -42.49 2.25
C THR A 543 69.14 -43.79 1.63
N VAL A 544 70.40 -44.16 1.92
CA VAL A 544 70.99 -45.46 1.61
C VAL A 544 71.59 -46.01 2.91
N LEU A 545 71.40 -47.30 3.16
CA LEU A 545 71.94 -48.02 4.30
C LEU A 545 72.55 -49.32 3.81
N TRP A 546 73.82 -49.51 4.12
CA TRP A 546 74.58 -50.72 3.82
C TRP A 546 74.76 -51.52 5.11
N THR A 547 74.62 -52.82 5.02
CA THR A 547 74.74 -53.75 6.14
C THR A 547 75.61 -54.93 5.72
N PHE A 548 76.75 -55.08 6.37
CA PHE A 548 77.71 -56.15 6.11
C PHE A 548 77.39 -57.34 7.03
N SER A 549 77.69 -58.57 6.62
CA SER A 549 77.46 -59.76 7.45
C SER A 549 78.29 -59.78 8.74
N ASN A 550 79.36 -58.97 8.80
CA ASN A 550 80.14 -58.73 10.02
C ASN A 550 79.49 -57.71 11.00
N GLY A 551 78.30 -57.19 10.68
CA GLY A 551 77.54 -56.24 11.50
C GLY A 551 77.90 -54.77 11.28
N THR A 552 78.89 -54.44 10.45
CA THR A 552 79.24 -53.04 10.13
C THR A 552 78.21 -52.43 9.18
N THR A 553 77.98 -51.13 9.33
CA THR A 553 77.01 -50.39 8.51
C THR A 553 77.59 -49.10 7.97
N TYR A 554 77.10 -48.69 6.81
CA TYR A 554 77.48 -47.44 6.14
C TYR A 554 76.22 -46.76 5.59
N SER A 555 76.27 -45.44 5.41
CA SER A 555 75.11 -44.65 4.94
C SER A 555 75.49 -43.59 3.90
N SER A 556 76.40 -43.95 3.00
CA SER A 556 76.87 -43.09 1.91
C SER A 556 76.58 -43.73 0.55
N ASN A 557 76.40 -42.93 -0.50
CA ASN A 557 76.32 -43.45 -1.88
C ASN A 557 77.62 -44.08 -2.35
N GLN A 558 78.75 -43.72 -1.76
CA GLN A 558 80.04 -44.34 -2.02
C GLN A 558 80.89 -44.30 -0.75
N PHE A 559 81.58 -45.39 -0.46
CA PHE A 559 82.52 -45.46 0.66
C PHE A 559 83.58 -46.53 0.39
N THR A 560 84.69 -46.44 1.12
CA THR A 560 85.75 -47.44 1.15
C THR A 560 85.71 -48.17 2.49
N ALA A 561 85.91 -49.49 2.46
CA ALA A 561 86.02 -50.31 3.67
C ALA A 561 87.35 -51.09 3.66
N ASP A 562 88.03 -51.11 4.81
CA ASP A 562 89.29 -51.83 4.99
C ASP A 562 89.04 -53.27 5.43
N PHE A 563 89.75 -54.19 4.81
CA PHE A 563 89.64 -55.62 5.02
C PHE A 563 90.95 -56.17 5.60
N ASN A 564 90.95 -56.34 6.93
CA ASN A 564 92.11 -56.77 7.72
C ASN A 564 92.02 -58.21 8.22
N ASN A 565 90.97 -58.96 7.83
CA ASN A 565 90.77 -60.35 8.23
C ASN A 565 90.43 -61.19 7.01
N LEU A 566 90.89 -62.45 7.01
CA LEU A 566 90.55 -63.42 5.98
C LEU A 566 89.06 -63.80 6.04
N GLY A 567 88.47 -64.09 4.88
CA GLY A 567 87.08 -64.52 4.76
C GLY A 567 86.26 -63.69 3.77
N CYS A 568 85.03 -64.13 3.51
CA CYS A 568 84.10 -63.43 2.65
C CYS A 568 83.03 -62.69 3.47
N VAL A 569 82.60 -61.54 2.98
CA VAL A 569 81.57 -60.71 3.63
C VAL A 569 80.40 -60.49 2.66
N ASP A 570 79.18 -60.77 3.14
CA ASP A 570 77.95 -60.46 2.40
C ASP A 570 77.59 -59.00 2.64
N VAL A 571 77.06 -58.33 1.62
CA VAL A 571 76.66 -56.93 1.73
C VAL A 571 75.23 -56.76 1.25
N THR A 572 74.38 -56.24 2.13
CA THR A 572 73.01 -55.83 1.83
C THR A 572 72.93 -54.31 1.77
N MET A 573 72.33 -53.77 0.72
CA MET A 573 72.06 -52.35 0.57
C MET A 573 70.56 -52.11 0.52
N LEU A 574 70.06 -51.24 1.40
CA LEU A 574 68.68 -50.77 1.47
C LEU A 574 68.65 -49.29 1.09
N ILE A 575 67.81 -48.92 0.12
CA ILE A 575 67.51 -47.52 -0.23
C ILE A 575 66.09 -47.18 0.20
N THR A 576 65.87 -45.93 0.61
CA THR A 576 64.55 -45.43 1.02
C THR A 576 64.29 -44.07 0.39
N SER A 577 63.07 -43.86 -0.11
CA SER A 577 62.62 -42.58 -0.67
C SER A 577 62.07 -41.62 0.39
N SER A 578 61.92 -40.35 0.01
CA SER A 578 61.29 -39.34 0.85
C SER A 578 59.85 -39.69 1.26
N ASN A 579 59.17 -40.53 0.47
CA ASN A 579 57.81 -40.99 0.72
C ASN A 579 57.78 -42.30 1.53
N GLY A 580 58.95 -42.81 1.98
CA GLY A 580 59.06 -44.05 2.75
C GLY A 580 59.11 -45.34 1.93
N CYS A 581 59.17 -45.26 0.60
CA CYS A 581 59.29 -46.45 -0.25
C CYS A 581 60.70 -47.06 -0.11
N THR A 582 60.79 -48.37 0.10
CA THR A 582 62.06 -49.07 0.28
C THR A 582 62.33 -50.06 -0.86
N ALA A 583 63.61 -50.21 -1.23
CA ALA A 583 64.08 -51.31 -2.05
C ALA A 583 65.44 -51.78 -1.51
N ASP A 584 65.69 -53.08 -1.53
CA ASP A 584 66.92 -53.68 -1.04
C ASP A 584 67.53 -54.65 -2.05
N THR A 585 68.83 -54.88 -1.91
CA THR A 585 69.58 -55.87 -2.69
C THR A 585 70.71 -56.43 -1.85
N THR A 586 71.01 -57.71 -2.03
CA THR A 586 72.08 -58.40 -1.31
C THR A 586 73.00 -59.08 -2.30
N ILE A 587 74.30 -58.82 -2.19
CA ILE A 587 75.35 -59.60 -2.86
C ILE A 587 76.02 -60.46 -1.80
N ASN A 588 75.86 -61.77 -1.94
CA ASN A 588 76.54 -62.76 -1.09
C ASN A 588 78.01 -62.87 -1.53
N ASN A 589 78.92 -63.03 -0.57
CA ASN A 589 80.37 -63.02 -0.77
C ASN A 589 80.84 -61.83 -1.61
N ALA A 590 80.32 -60.63 -1.31
CA ALA A 590 80.58 -59.42 -2.10
C ALA A 590 82.08 -59.08 -2.18
N VAL A 591 82.83 -59.36 -1.11
CA VAL A 591 84.30 -59.26 -1.06
C VAL A 591 84.84 -60.47 -0.32
N CYS A 592 85.85 -61.15 -0.91
CA CYS A 592 86.59 -62.24 -0.29
C CYS A 592 88.07 -61.88 -0.11
N VAL A 593 88.59 -62.02 1.10
CA VAL A 593 89.98 -61.67 1.46
C VAL A 593 90.83 -62.93 1.58
N VAL A 594 91.95 -62.99 0.84
CA VAL A 594 92.86 -64.15 0.75
C VAL A 594 94.29 -63.83 1.23
N PRO A 595 95.07 -64.83 1.71
CA PRO A 595 96.48 -64.63 2.07
C PRO A 595 97.38 -64.49 0.82
N GLY A 596 98.42 -63.65 0.90
CA GLY A 596 99.41 -63.46 -0.18
C GLY A 596 100.75 -64.22 0.03
N PRO A 597 101.70 -64.15 -0.93
CA PRO A 597 103.00 -64.83 -0.87
C PRO A 597 103.98 -64.18 0.11
N THR A 598 105.09 -64.87 0.44
CA THR A 598 106.20 -64.34 1.26
C THR A 598 107.55 -64.58 0.59
N ALA A 599 108.35 -63.54 0.36
CA ALA A 599 109.59 -63.57 -0.43
C ALA A 599 110.86 -63.86 0.39
N ALA A 600 111.73 -64.78 -0.07
CA ALA A 600 113.04 -65.10 0.55
C ALA A 600 114.02 -65.76 -0.43
N PHE A 601 115.35 -65.56 -0.27
CA PHE A 601 116.38 -66.27 -1.08
C PHE A 601 117.74 -66.50 -0.40
N SER A 602 118.60 -67.34 -1.00
CA SER A 602 120.00 -67.63 -0.61
C SER A 602 120.92 -67.95 -1.81
N THR A 603 122.24 -68.07 -1.63
CA THR A 603 123.23 -68.48 -2.67
C THR A 603 123.92 -69.80 -2.33
N VAL A 604 124.44 -70.51 -3.34
CA VAL A 604 125.14 -71.80 -3.15
C VAL A 604 126.56 -71.62 -2.60
N THR A 605 127.32 -70.66 -3.12
CA THR A 605 128.58 -70.20 -2.54
C THR A 605 128.42 -68.80 -1.94
N PRO A 606 129.20 -68.44 -0.92
CA PRO A 606 129.14 -67.10 -0.35
C PRO A 606 129.64 -66.02 -1.32
N ASP A 607 130.63 -66.38 -2.16
CA ASP A 607 131.30 -65.48 -3.10
C ASP A 607 131.14 -65.99 -4.55
N ILE A 608 131.24 -65.06 -5.50
CA ILE A 608 131.29 -65.25 -6.95
C ILE A 608 132.65 -65.89 -7.31
N ASP A 609 132.64 -66.91 -8.18
CA ASP A 609 133.88 -67.50 -8.69
C ASP A 609 134.69 -66.46 -9.50
N PHE A 610 135.93 -66.16 -9.09
CA PHE A 610 136.73 -65.11 -9.72
C PHE A 610 137.15 -65.43 -11.17
N VAL A 611 137.25 -66.70 -11.54
CA VAL A 611 137.72 -67.13 -12.86
C VAL A 611 136.54 -67.24 -13.83
N THR A 612 135.41 -67.79 -13.38
CA THR A 612 134.23 -68.03 -14.23
C THR A 612 133.18 -66.92 -14.12
N GLY A 613 133.12 -66.23 -12.99
CA GLY A 613 132.08 -65.25 -12.66
C GLY A 613 130.76 -65.88 -12.22
N GLU A 614 130.65 -67.20 -12.14
CA GLU A 614 129.37 -67.87 -11.86
C GLU A 614 128.99 -67.85 -10.37
N LEU A 615 127.70 -67.64 -10.10
CA LEU A 615 127.07 -67.79 -8.79
C LEU A 615 125.62 -68.31 -8.95
N GLU A 616 125.26 -69.32 -8.15
CA GLU A 616 123.92 -69.94 -8.16
C GLU A 616 123.04 -69.41 -7.02
N PHE A 617 121.80 -69.05 -7.35
CA PHE A 617 120.79 -68.49 -6.45
C PHE A 617 119.65 -69.50 -6.21
N ILE A 618 119.16 -69.54 -4.97
CA ILE A 618 118.05 -70.41 -4.52
C ILE A 618 116.90 -69.55 -3.99
N ASN A 619 115.69 -69.72 -4.53
CA ASN A 619 114.47 -69.10 -4.04
C ASN A 619 113.87 -69.93 -2.89
N ASN A 620 113.69 -69.29 -1.73
CA ASN A 620 113.13 -69.87 -0.50
C ASN A 620 111.73 -69.32 -0.16
N SER A 621 111.06 -68.67 -1.11
CA SER A 621 109.77 -68.00 -0.90
C SER A 621 108.62 -68.99 -0.59
N GLN A 622 107.52 -68.51 -0.01
CA GLN A 622 106.34 -69.32 0.30
C GLN A 622 105.07 -68.78 -0.36
N ASN A 623 104.11 -69.67 -0.63
CA ASN A 623 102.78 -69.37 -1.18
C ASN A 623 102.79 -68.56 -2.50
N TYR A 624 103.84 -68.71 -3.31
CA TYR A 624 103.97 -68.07 -4.61
C TYR A 624 103.75 -69.08 -5.74
N THR A 625 103.42 -68.56 -6.92
CA THR A 625 103.27 -69.32 -8.18
C THR A 625 104.28 -68.90 -9.25
N GLY A 626 104.92 -67.74 -9.09
CA GLY A 626 105.99 -67.27 -9.97
C GLY A 626 106.92 -66.29 -9.26
N SER A 627 108.13 -66.17 -9.81
CA SER A 627 109.23 -65.38 -9.25
C SER A 627 109.97 -64.62 -10.34
N ILE A 628 110.54 -63.47 -9.98
CA ILE A 628 111.35 -62.61 -10.86
C ILE A 628 112.57 -62.15 -10.08
N TRP A 629 113.74 -62.44 -10.63
CA TRP A 629 115.05 -62.08 -10.11
C TRP A 629 115.65 -60.89 -10.86
N GLN A 630 116.38 -60.04 -10.14
CA GLN A 630 117.22 -58.97 -10.68
C GLN A 630 118.59 -59.04 -9.99
N PHE A 631 119.69 -59.20 -10.74
CA PHE A 631 121.01 -59.54 -10.19
C PHE A 631 121.90 -58.32 -9.85
N GLY A 632 121.45 -57.10 -10.13
CA GLY A 632 122.17 -55.88 -9.76
C GLY A 632 123.26 -55.42 -10.74
N ASP A 633 123.63 -56.25 -11.71
CA ASP A 633 124.51 -55.92 -12.84
C ASP A 633 123.74 -55.58 -14.14
N GLY A 634 122.42 -55.49 -14.05
CA GLY A 634 121.50 -55.34 -15.18
C GLY A 634 120.92 -56.66 -15.70
N GLY A 635 121.40 -57.81 -15.20
CA GLY A 635 120.81 -59.12 -15.47
C GLY A 635 119.51 -59.37 -14.69
N SER A 636 118.64 -60.21 -15.24
CA SER A 636 117.39 -60.65 -14.61
C SER A 636 117.06 -62.09 -15.00
N SER A 637 116.26 -62.79 -14.18
CA SER A 637 115.78 -64.14 -14.49
C SER A 637 114.35 -64.36 -14.01
N ILE A 638 113.63 -65.24 -14.68
CA ILE A 638 112.31 -65.77 -14.26
C ILE A 638 112.40 -67.25 -13.84
N LEU A 639 113.60 -67.82 -13.87
CA LEU A 639 113.83 -69.15 -13.35
C LEU A 639 113.82 -69.10 -11.84
N ASP A 640 113.27 -70.15 -11.22
CA ASP A 640 113.08 -70.15 -9.78
C ASP A 640 114.41 -70.18 -9.02
N ASN A 641 115.37 -71.00 -9.46
CA ASN A 641 116.73 -71.07 -8.92
C ASN A 641 117.75 -70.83 -10.05
N PRO A 642 118.09 -69.57 -10.36
CA PRO A 642 118.95 -69.24 -11.48
C PRO A 642 120.45 -69.31 -11.13
N ILE A 643 121.27 -69.69 -12.12
CA ILE A 643 122.72 -69.44 -12.11
C ILE A 643 122.95 -68.15 -12.91
N HIS A 644 123.72 -67.22 -12.34
CA HIS A 644 124.09 -65.97 -13.00
C HIS A 644 125.60 -65.83 -13.09
N THR A 645 126.09 -65.30 -14.21
CA THR A 645 127.52 -65.12 -14.47
C THR A 645 127.85 -63.64 -14.47
N TYR A 646 128.56 -63.18 -13.44
CA TYR A 646 129.14 -61.85 -13.33
C TYR A 646 130.43 -61.75 -14.16
N PRO A 647 130.95 -60.54 -14.45
CA PRO A 647 132.18 -60.39 -15.25
C PRO A 647 133.39 -61.11 -14.62
N PRO A 648 134.01 -62.08 -15.31
CA PRO A 648 135.14 -62.83 -14.75
C PRO A 648 136.39 -61.96 -14.61
N TYR A 649 137.27 -62.31 -13.67
CA TYR A 649 138.50 -61.59 -13.32
C TYR A 649 138.27 -60.15 -12.82
N THR A 650 137.04 -59.83 -12.41
CA THR A 650 136.70 -58.53 -11.82
C THR A 650 136.45 -58.67 -10.32
N ILE A 651 136.86 -57.66 -9.56
CA ILE A 651 136.61 -57.54 -8.12
C ILE A 651 135.53 -56.47 -7.97
N ASP A 652 134.30 -56.87 -7.63
CA ASP A 652 133.13 -55.99 -7.48
C ASP A 652 132.05 -56.61 -6.56
N SER A 653 130.98 -55.86 -6.26
CA SER A 653 129.83 -56.27 -5.42
C SER A 653 128.46 -55.94 -6.06
N TYR A 654 127.45 -56.82 -5.95
CA TYR A 654 126.14 -56.66 -6.63
C TYR A 654 124.91 -56.85 -5.70
N ASN A 655 123.86 -56.02 -5.88
CA ASN A 655 122.58 -56.10 -5.16
C ASN A 655 121.52 -56.91 -5.92
N VAL A 656 121.11 -58.05 -5.36
CA VAL A 656 120.18 -58.99 -5.97
C VAL A 656 118.80 -58.87 -5.34
N THR A 657 117.74 -58.69 -6.14
CA THR A 657 116.33 -58.60 -5.71
C THR A 657 115.50 -59.75 -6.27
N LEU A 658 114.59 -60.29 -5.45
CA LEU A 658 113.61 -61.30 -5.80
C LEU A 658 112.19 -60.78 -5.51
N VAL A 659 111.33 -60.81 -6.52
CA VAL A 659 109.89 -60.53 -6.43
C VAL A 659 109.12 -61.82 -6.67
N VAL A 660 108.16 -62.17 -5.82
CA VAL A 660 107.29 -63.34 -5.99
C VAL A 660 105.82 -62.96 -6.05
N TYR A 661 105.02 -63.74 -6.79
CA TYR A 661 103.58 -63.51 -6.95
C TYR A 661 102.77 -64.80 -6.97
N ASP A 662 101.52 -64.75 -6.49
CA ASP A 662 100.59 -65.88 -6.46
C ASP A 662 99.55 -65.87 -7.60
N ALA A 663 98.69 -66.89 -7.65
CA ALA A 663 97.65 -67.05 -8.69
C ALA A 663 96.54 -65.99 -8.63
N ASN A 664 96.40 -65.28 -7.52
CA ASN A 664 95.43 -64.20 -7.33
C ASN A 664 96.05 -62.82 -7.62
N GLY A 665 97.32 -62.78 -8.03
CA GLY A 665 98.04 -61.54 -8.35
C GLY A 665 98.63 -60.83 -7.12
N CYS A 666 98.61 -61.44 -5.93
CA CYS A 666 99.28 -60.89 -4.75
C CYS A 666 100.81 -61.00 -4.91
N THR A 667 101.58 -60.01 -4.47
CA THR A 667 103.05 -59.95 -4.64
C THR A 667 103.81 -59.69 -3.33
N ASP A 668 105.03 -60.21 -3.19
CA ASP A 668 105.98 -59.85 -2.12
C ASP A 668 107.43 -59.76 -2.65
N THR A 669 108.35 -59.04 -1.96
CA THR A 669 109.70 -58.70 -2.47
C THR A 669 110.82 -58.73 -1.41
N VAL A 670 112.02 -59.20 -1.78
CA VAL A 670 113.23 -59.28 -0.91
C VAL A 670 114.54 -58.95 -1.67
N THR A 671 115.60 -58.46 -0.99
CA THR A 671 116.89 -58.05 -1.60
C THR A 671 118.13 -58.47 -0.75
N GLY A 672 119.29 -58.81 -1.38
CA GLY A 672 120.59 -59.23 -0.76
C GLY A 672 121.85 -58.93 -1.61
N VAL A 673 123.11 -59.19 -1.13
CA VAL A 673 124.40 -58.73 -1.75
C VAL A 673 125.44 -59.87 -1.97
N VAL A 674 126.28 -59.83 -3.03
CA VAL A 674 127.33 -60.86 -3.42
C VAL A 674 128.67 -60.26 -4.01
N GLU A 675 129.87 -60.91 -3.90
CA GLU A 675 131.26 -60.37 -4.21
C GLU A 675 132.36 -61.35 -4.83
N SER A 676 133.57 -60.94 -5.35
CA SER A 676 134.63 -61.74 -6.13
C SER A 676 136.19 -61.46 -5.87
N ASN A 677 137.19 -62.44 -5.82
CA ASN A 677 138.69 -62.33 -5.39
C ASN A 677 139.84 -63.34 -5.99
N ASP A 678 141.23 -63.11 -5.99
CA ASP A 678 142.41 -63.85 -6.74
C ASP A 678 143.59 -64.69 -5.98
N VAL A 679 144.47 -65.57 -6.63
CA VAL A 679 145.54 -66.58 -6.06
C VAL A 679 146.91 -66.90 -6.88
N VAL A 680 148.11 -67.28 -6.27
CA VAL A 680 149.57 -67.48 -6.81
C VAL A 680 150.09 -68.92 -7.29
N ARG A 681 151.12 -69.10 -8.19
CA ARG A 681 151.67 -70.43 -8.75
C ARG A 681 153.23 -70.62 -9.01
N LEU A 682 153.77 -71.88 -9.01
CA LEU A 682 155.19 -72.33 -9.33
C LEU A 682 155.30 -73.25 -10.58
N THR A 683 156.37 -73.14 -11.39
CA THR A 683 156.67 -73.97 -12.58
C THR A 683 158.16 -74.32 -12.70
N VAL A 684 158.53 -75.59 -13.00
CA VAL A 684 159.94 -76.04 -13.03
C VAL A 684 160.26 -76.84 -14.31
N PRO A 685 161.34 -76.51 -15.06
CA PRO A 685 161.78 -77.27 -16.23
C PRO A 685 162.23 -78.72 -15.90
N ASN A 686 162.31 -79.59 -16.91
CA ASN A 686 162.67 -81.01 -16.70
C ASN A 686 163.96 -81.46 -17.41
N ALA A 687 164.59 -80.63 -18.23
CA ALA A 687 165.90 -80.87 -18.85
C ALA A 687 166.59 -79.56 -19.21
N PHE A 688 167.92 -79.57 -19.28
CA PHE A 688 168.73 -78.42 -19.69
C PHE A 688 170.10 -78.87 -20.26
N THR A 689 170.76 -78.01 -21.04
CA THR A 689 171.94 -78.33 -21.85
C THR A 689 173.00 -77.22 -21.74
N PRO A 690 173.96 -77.30 -20.80
CA PRO A 690 174.96 -76.25 -20.56
C PRO A 690 176.09 -76.29 -21.59
N ASN A 691 175.80 -75.80 -22.80
CA ASN A 691 176.73 -75.75 -23.93
C ASN A 691 177.27 -74.31 -24.21
N GLY A 692 176.73 -73.30 -23.52
CA GLY A 692 177.11 -71.90 -23.60
C GLY A 692 176.47 -71.11 -24.75
N ASP A 693 175.37 -71.59 -25.32
CA ASP A 693 174.64 -70.91 -26.40
C ASP A 693 173.63 -69.84 -25.93
N GLY A 694 173.45 -69.71 -24.61
CA GLY A 694 172.54 -68.77 -23.94
C GLY A 694 171.12 -69.33 -23.74
N LEU A 695 170.80 -70.53 -24.21
CA LEU A 695 169.49 -71.14 -24.13
C LEU A 695 169.54 -72.43 -23.30
N ASN A 696 168.74 -72.47 -22.23
CA ASN A 696 168.68 -73.61 -21.30
C ASN A 696 170.07 -74.06 -20.80
N ASP A 697 171.01 -73.11 -20.68
CA ASP A 697 172.33 -73.35 -20.09
C ASP A 697 172.27 -73.52 -18.56
N VAL A 698 171.18 -73.03 -17.96
CA VAL A 698 170.98 -72.97 -16.51
C VAL A 698 169.60 -73.55 -16.19
N PHE A 699 169.57 -74.49 -15.25
CA PHE A 699 168.33 -75.07 -14.73
C PHE A 699 167.76 -74.23 -13.59
N THR A 700 166.65 -73.52 -13.84
CA THR A 700 166.03 -72.57 -12.90
C THR A 700 164.51 -72.82 -12.76
N PRO A 701 163.98 -73.01 -11.53
CA PRO A 701 162.54 -72.95 -11.24
C PRO A 701 161.95 -71.52 -11.33
N ILE A 702 160.74 -71.36 -11.86
CA ILE A 702 160.06 -70.06 -12.08
C ILE A 702 158.79 -69.94 -11.21
N ILE A 703 158.63 -68.85 -10.46
CA ILE A 703 157.42 -68.50 -9.68
C ILE A 703 156.75 -67.26 -10.29
N SER A 704 155.42 -67.30 -10.51
CA SER A 704 154.68 -66.29 -11.30
C SER A 704 154.54 -64.91 -10.63
N ASN A 705 154.59 -64.84 -9.29
CA ASN A 705 154.58 -63.61 -8.52
C ASN A 705 155.60 -63.69 -7.36
N SER A 706 156.89 -63.73 -7.71
CA SER A 706 157.98 -63.96 -6.76
C SER A 706 158.11 -62.90 -5.65
N THR A 707 157.50 -61.71 -5.83
CA THR A 707 157.47 -60.64 -4.81
C THR A 707 156.61 -60.96 -3.59
N GLN A 708 155.67 -61.91 -3.68
CA GLN A 708 154.88 -62.38 -2.54
C GLN A 708 155.57 -63.54 -1.78
N VAL A 709 156.71 -64.05 -2.27
CA VAL A 709 157.42 -65.18 -1.66
C VAL A 709 158.36 -64.69 -0.55
N LYS A 710 158.06 -65.05 0.71
CA LYS A 710 158.85 -64.65 1.88
C LYS A 710 160.05 -65.56 2.17
N TYR A 711 159.93 -66.86 1.90
CA TYR A 711 160.99 -67.85 2.05
C TYR A 711 161.11 -68.66 0.75
N TYR A 712 162.35 -68.95 0.33
CA TYR A 712 162.64 -69.76 -0.85
C TYR A 712 163.94 -70.55 -0.66
N ARG A 713 163.94 -71.84 -1.03
CA ARG A 713 165.14 -72.68 -1.08
C ARG A 713 165.03 -73.66 -2.23
N PHE A 714 166.05 -73.69 -3.09
CA PHE A 714 166.17 -74.57 -4.25
C PHE A 714 167.46 -75.37 -4.16
N GLU A 715 167.36 -76.68 -4.31
CA GLU A 715 168.48 -77.62 -4.18
C GLU A 715 168.45 -78.63 -5.33
N VAL A 716 169.63 -79.02 -5.83
CA VAL A 716 169.81 -80.06 -6.83
C VAL A 716 170.82 -81.10 -6.33
N TYR A 717 170.48 -82.38 -6.48
CA TYR A 717 171.17 -83.52 -5.92
C TYR A 717 171.63 -84.49 -7.02
N ASN A 718 172.84 -85.04 -6.89
CA ASN A 718 173.30 -86.14 -7.74
C ASN A 718 172.69 -87.49 -7.34
N ARG A 719 172.93 -88.54 -8.13
CA ARG A 719 172.41 -89.91 -7.89
C ARG A 719 172.82 -90.55 -6.55
N TRP A 720 173.81 -89.99 -5.86
CA TRP A 720 174.27 -90.46 -4.55
C TRP A 720 173.66 -89.63 -3.40
N GLY A 721 172.73 -88.72 -3.70
CA GLY A 721 172.09 -87.84 -2.72
C GLY A 721 172.95 -86.66 -2.26
N GLN A 722 174.06 -86.37 -2.95
CA GLN A 722 174.91 -85.22 -2.61
C GLN A 722 174.42 -83.97 -3.36
N ILE A 723 174.32 -82.86 -2.64
CA ILE A 723 173.97 -81.55 -3.23
C ILE A 723 175.08 -81.14 -4.20
N VAL A 724 174.68 -80.89 -5.45
CA VAL A 724 175.53 -80.34 -6.50
C VAL A 724 175.27 -78.86 -6.75
N PHE A 725 174.10 -78.35 -6.35
CA PHE A 725 173.75 -76.93 -6.38
C PHE A 725 172.70 -76.60 -5.33
N GLU A 726 172.81 -75.43 -4.71
CA GLU A 726 171.75 -74.86 -3.88
C GLU A 726 171.68 -73.33 -4.05
N SER A 727 170.48 -72.77 -3.96
CA SER A 727 170.25 -71.32 -3.84
C SER A 727 169.00 -71.03 -2.99
N ASN A 728 169.03 -69.92 -2.26
CA ASN A 728 167.89 -69.41 -1.49
C ASN A 728 167.20 -68.21 -2.18
N LYS A 729 167.52 -67.95 -3.45
CA LYS A 729 167.00 -66.82 -4.19
C LYS A 729 166.19 -67.29 -5.40
N PRO A 730 164.90 -66.92 -5.52
CA PRO A 730 164.10 -67.21 -6.70
C PRO A 730 164.76 -66.64 -7.96
N GLY A 731 164.93 -67.46 -9.00
CA GLY A 731 165.56 -67.09 -10.27
C GLY A 731 167.03 -67.50 -10.42
N ASP A 732 167.71 -67.91 -9.34
CA ASP A 732 169.02 -68.55 -9.46
C ASP A 732 168.85 -70.00 -9.93
N GLY A 733 169.76 -70.47 -10.78
CA GLY A 733 169.72 -71.84 -11.29
C GLY A 733 171.09 -72.49 -11.44
N TRP A 734 171.05 -73.80 -11.66
CA TRP A 734 172.25 -74.63 -11.75
C TRP A 734 172.79 -74.68 -13.19
N ASP A 735 174.05 -74.30 -13.39
CA ASP A 735 174.74 -74.28 -14.70
C ASP A 735 175.29 -75.65 -15.13
N GLY A 736 174.91 -76.72 -14.42
CA GLY A 736 175.36 -78.09 -14.71
C GLY A 736 176.80 -78.39 -14.31
N LYS A 737 177.49 -77.50 -13.58
CA LYS A 737 178.84 -77.75 -13.05
C LYS A 737 178.81 -78.11 -11.57
N TYR A 738 179.76 -78.94 -11.13
CA TYR A 738 180.02 -79.22 -9.73
C TYR A 738 181.51 -79.04 -9.44
N LYS A 739 181.84 -78.19 -8.46
CA LYS A 739 183.23 -77.80 -8.10
C LYS A 739 184.04 -77.32 -9.31
N GLY A 740 183.41 -76.53 -10.18
CA GLY A 740 184.04 -75.91 -11.36
C GLY A 740 184.25 -76.83 -12.57
N LYS A 741 183.84 -78.11 -12.50
CA LYS A 741 183.88 -79.05 -13.62
C LYS A 741 182.46 -79.41 -14.04
N LEU A 742 182.26 -79.69 -15.34
CA LEU A 742 180.96 -80.14 -15.84
C LEU A 742 180.55 -81.43 -15.13
N ALA A 743 179.34 -81.44 -14.57
CA ALA A 743 178.80 -82.60 -13.89
C ALA A 743 178.50 -83.71 -14.90
N GLN A 744 178.44 -84.96 -14.42
CA GLN A 744 178.19 -86.09 -15.30
C GLN A 744 176.81 -85.96 -15.96
N PHE A 745 176.73 -86.10 -17.28
CA PHE A 745 175.44 -86.14 -17.98
C PHE A 745 174.56 -87.28 -17.43
N GLY A 746 173.29 -86.96 -17.17
CA GLY A 746 172.35 -87.86 -16.49
C GLY A 746 171.27 -87.10 -15.74
N THR A 747 170.42 -87.84 -15.02
CA THR A 747 169.30 -87.29 -14.26
C THR A 747 169.72 -86.92 -12.84
N TYR A 748 169.30 -85.73 -12.41
CA TYR A 748 169.49 -85.15 -11.09
C TYR A 748 168.12 -84.91 -10.45
N THR A 749 168.04 -84.98 -9.13
CA THR A 749 166.81 -84.69 -8.39
C THR A 749 166.88 -83.27 -7.88
N TRP A 750 165.77 -82.55 -7.92
CA TRP A 750 165.70 -81.20 -7.39
C TRP A 750 164.54 -81.04 -6.42
N LYS A 751 164.68 -80.05 -5.52
CA LYS A 751 163.65 -79.67 -4.56
C LYS A 751 163.59 -78.15 -4.44
N VAL A 752 162.38 -77.61 -4.44
CA VAL A 752 162.04 -76.21 -4.19
C VAL A 752 161.09 -76.13 -3.00
N SER A 753 161.41 -75.29 -2.02
CA SER A 753 160.58 -74.99 -0.86
C SER A 753 160.27 -73.49 -0.85
N TYR A 754 159.00 -73.08 -0.74
CA TYR A 754 158.62 -71.66 -0.71
C TYR A 754 157.36 -71.34 0.12
N ASP A 755 157.28 -70.10 0.61
CA ASP A 755 156.17 -69.56 1.43
C ASP A 755 155.60 -68.26 0.84
N VAL A 756 154.28 -68.17 0.68
CA VAL A 756 153.56 -66.98 0.16
C VAL A 756 152.81 -66.22 1.26
N THR A 757 152.53 -66.88 2.39
CA THR A 757 151.93 -66.32 3.61
C THR A 757 152.54 -67.01 4.85
N ASP A 758 152.31 -66.51 6.05
CA ASP A 758 152.91 -67.07 7.29
C ASP A 758 152.31 -68.44 7.73
N GLN A 759 151.64 -69.14 6.82
CA GLN A 759 150.87 -70.37 7.09
C GLN A 759 151.59 -71.68 6.73
N GLY A 760 152.83 -71.63 6.25
CA GLY A 760 153.73 -72.79 6.22
C GLY A 760 154.22 -73.24 4.85
N THR A 761 155.43 -73.82 4.84
CA THR A 761 156.27 -73.99 3.66
C THR A 761 155.73 -75.03 2.67
N THR A 762 155.43 -74.56 1.46
CA THR A 762 155.07 -75.41 0.32
C THR A 762 156.33 -76.02 -0.29
N ASN A 763 156.33 -77.34 -0.49
CA ASN A 763 157.46 -78.06 -1.08
C ASN A 763 157.07 -78.67 -2.43
N ALA A 764 157.96 -78.58 -3.40
CA ALA A 764 157.88 -79.26 -4.69
C ALA A 764 159.23 -79.91 -4.99
N ASP A 765 159.23 -81.12 -5.51
CA ASP A 765 160.44 -81.83 -5.92
C ASP A 765 160.19 -82.59 -7.23
N GLY A 766 161.27 -82.94 -7.90
CA GLY A 766 161.20 -83.62 -9.18
C GLY A 766 162.58 -83.99 -9.72
N HIS A 767 162.63 -84.35 -11.00
CA HIS A 767 163.87 -84.69 -11.67
C HIS A 767 164.17 -83.73 -12.82
N VAL A 768 165.45 -83.48 -13.06
CA VAL A 768 165.95 -82.75 -14.21
C VAL A 768 167.03 -83.58 -14.89
N THR A 769 167.02 -83.62 -16.21
CA THR A 769 168.06 -84.30 -16.99
C THR A 769 169.09 -83.30 -17.50
N LEU A 770 170.35 -83.48 -17.11
CA LEU A 770 171.50 -82.75 -17.65
C LEU A 770 171.97 -83.47 -18.93
N VAL A 771 171.76 -82.82 -20.07
CA VAL A 771 172.02 -83.36 -21.41
C VAL A 771 173.35 -82.80 -21.96
N LYS A 772 173.98 -83.55 -22.87
CA LYS A 772 175.27 -83.19 -23.50
C LYS A 772 175.13 -82.12 -24.56
#